data_AF-A0ABD6FN35-F1
#
_entry.id   AF-A0ABD6FN35-F1
#
_cell.length_a   1.000
_cell.length_b   1.000
_cell.length_c   1.000
_cell.angle_alpha   90.00
_cell.angle_beta   90.00
_cell.angle_gamma   90.00
#
_symmetry.space_group_name_H-M   'P 1'
#
loop_
_entity.id
_entity.type
_entity.pdbx_description
1 polymer ?
#
loop_
_entity_poly.entity_id
_entity_poly.type
_entity_poly.pdbx_seq_one_letter_code
_entity_poly.pdbx_strand_id
1 'polypeptide(L)'
;LLQQPGQFAFLIGNPYDEGFIERAQEIDAAAKAAGASKVYWYDPNLSGLPSDDNLDTRNPEGIKLEAQTQAVYGRTWLNVLGQHLGNGYKVNVSGASVSVSPDDDVVNDAVDPIWDYRSTSEPAVESTDDVFFIYDKDNVAEGGAADKIVAWTNLSELDDATGAVTAAINAVGGAEIDQLSQFQWWKSAANAKHYSGYVAGNNPPENGPYRYGGDILEDSDAAEGWRIQQLTYPELLHLLDKQEAGANFVLLFGGTWCHNTRAVLKQVNAEAQDHGVKVVYNFDFVLDGGTVNGTNGGTNPLHIRDNYYRSQSGNIVSTEFRPSYLYGDVFARYFQNVVTEYQPNQNGVAYLPGGDQSAQQQVARKAQVPFLIHYERGTAANPSSEAVKRQWIQVNVNPNTQAVSYKEYMTEWWYTAPAPWWGNNFDPELGIPEGQQGNYSTNLTRLEFGQEAVAKLHEFFGGLPARVVAQPEITAHSISYGEDAVIEVEVPTTGGHTPSAQVTIEVAGQSFTSGLVGNTATFTVPGIPGGTHTVTATYPGDANLAPATASASLTVARIATTGVSGAAGTVPSTTDGGTYAVTVSTPDGLAAATGTVNLTLVKGGLTEHASGTVTGGSALVSLPALSAGTWTVDIAYEGDSNYAPGTGTGSSFLVERGEGEHLVDAPNVPYGEDVIITFTIGTADEAEPTGSALLTFNGTDYPGTIQGDTVVWALGGLGVGTYGYTVSYTGDEVIADASISDVVSVTKIAVAGLTGGVTTAPTTTDEGAFGAAVATSGSLPTPTGTITVTLAKGDTTVTVNGTLADGAASVTLPTLAVGSWTVSLTYSGDGIYNAASTPVGTLDVNAPEPEPAPEPEPTPAPSTTTTTTTGSKSTTTTTTSNTAANTAAAETTEVESEADEVQEEEPAEAEQPEQDVAEESAGETADEVLAAGPTGNEPIPTRVLALGALIGVGLIGYVGFQLIQGVRTRP
;
A
#
# COMPACT_ATOMS: atom_id res chain seq x y z
N LEU A 1 -38.57 -29.95 45.82
CA LEU A 1 -39.92 -29.57 45.33
C LEU A 1 -40.98 -30.02 46.32
N LEU A 2 -41.06 -31.31 46.67
CA LEU A 2 -42.00 -31.94 47.62
C LEU A 2 -42.16 -31.32 49.04
N GLN A 3 -41.46 -30.23 49.35
CA GLN A 3 -41.51 -29.48 50.61
C GLN A 3 -42.05 -28.03 50.42
N GLN A 4 -42.34 -27.62 49.18
CA GLN A 4 -42.97 -26.33 48.86
C GLN A 4 -44.50 -26.50 48.90
N PRO A 5 -45.28 -25.48 49.31
CA PRO A 5 -46.73 -25.48 49.18
C PRO A 5 -47.13 -25.28 47.71
N GLY A 6 -48.33 -25.75 47.35
CA GLY A 6 -48.84 -25.69 45.98
C GLY A 6 -48.87 -27.05 45.27
N GLN A 7 -49.50 -27.08 44.10
CA GLN A 7 -49.75 -28.31 43.33
C GLN A 7 -48.74 -28.48 42.19
N PHE A 8 -47.87 -29.47 42.27
CA PHE A 8 -46.80 -29.66 41.28
C PHE A 8 -46.96 -30.96 40.50
N ALA A 9 -46.88 -30.87 39.17
CA ALA A 9 -46.87 -32.03 38.27
C ALA A 9 -45.47 -32.65 38.16
N PHE A 10 -45.36 -33.96 38.34
CA PHE A 10 -44.13 -34.75 38.30
C PHE A 10 -44.20 -35.86 37.26
N LEU A 11 -43.03 -36.22 36.73
CA LEU A 11 -42.81 -37.40 35.91
C LEU A 11 -41.63 -38.17 36.50
N ILE A 12 -41.79 -39.48 36.72
CA ILE A 12 -40.70 -40.38 37.09
C ILE A 12 -40.57 -41.43 35.99
N GLY A 13 -39.33 -41.71 35.58
CA GLY A 13 -39.01 -42.64 34.51
C GLY A 13 -37.60 -42.38 33.97
N ASN A 14 -36.99 -43.40 33.37
CA ASN A 14 -35.60 -43.38 32.90
C ASN A 14 -35.53 -43.45 31.36
N PRO A 15 -34.62 -42.73 30.66
CA PRO A 15 -34.61 -42.67 29.19
C PRO A 15 -34.37 -43.99 28.46
N TYR A 16 -33.99 -45.06 29.18
CA TYR A 16 -33.83 -46.40 28.65
C TYR A 16 -35.02 -47.34 28.97
N ASP A 17 -36.04 -46.86 29.67
CA ASP A 17 -37.30 -47.58 29.90
C ASP A 17 -38.14 -47.58 28.60
N GLU A 18 -38.87 -48.68 28.29
CA GLU A 18 -39.33 -48.97 26.91
C GLU A 18 -40.30 -47.92 26.37
N GLY A 19 -39.86 -47.13 25.38
CA GLY A 19 -40.66 -46.06 24.78
C GLY A 19 -40.88 -44.83 25.68
N PHE A 20 -40.07 -44.64 26.73
CA PHE A 20 -40.20 -43.49 27.62
C PHE A 20 -39.89 -42.16 26.92
N ILE A 21 -38.91 -42.13 26.01
CA ILE A 21 -38.45 -40.90 25.32
C ILE A 21 -39.58 -40.29 24.47
N GLU A 22 -40.34 -41.13 23.78
CA GLU A 22 -41.53 -40.74 23.01
C GLU A 22 -42.65 -40.28 23.95
N ARG A 23 -43.01 -41.12 24.94
CA ARG A 23 -44.07 -40.81 25.92
C ARG A 23 -43.80 -39.50 26.66
N ALA A 24 -42.57 -39.23 27.11
CA ALA A 24 -42.21 -38.01 27.84
C ALA A 24 -42.44 -36.72 27.03
N GLN A 25 -42.26 -36.75 25.70
CA GLN A 25 -42.55 -35.61 24.82
C GLN A 25 -44.06 -35.37 24.68
N GLU A 26 -44.84 -36.45 24.54
CA GLU A 26 -46.30 -36.38 24.50
C GLU A 26 -46.88 -35.91 25.84
N ILE A 27 -46.34 -36.39 26.96
CA ILE A 27 -46.73 -36.02 28.33
C ILE A 27 -46.50 -34.53 28.60
N ASP A 28 -45.32 -33.99 28.25
CA ASP A 28 -45.03 -32.56 28.41
C ASP A 28 -45.97 -31.68 27.56
N ALA A 29 -46.29 -32.11 26.33
CA ALA A 29 -47.25 -31.42 25.46
C ALA A 29 -48.69 -31.51 25.98
N ALA A 30 -49.13 -32.69 26.44
CA ALA A 30 -50.44 -32.93 27.02
C ALA A 30 -50.63 -32.12 28.31
N ALA A 31 -49.61 -32.11 29.18
CA ALA A 31 -49.64 -31.38 30.43
C ALA A 31 -49.75 -29.85 30.20
N LYS A 32 -48.98 -29.32 29.26
CA LYS A 32 -49.08 -27.90 28.84
C LYS A 32 -50.43 -27.56 28.20
N ALA A 33 -51.04 -28.48 27.47
CA ALA A 33 -52.38 -28.31 26.91
C ALA A 33 -53.49 -28.36 27.98
N ALA A 34 -53.30 -29.15 29.04
CA ALA A 34 -54.24 -29.28 30.16
C ALA A 34 -54.15 -28.15 31.20
N GLY A 35 -53.03 -27.40 31.22
CA GLY A 35 -52.83 -26.21 32.05
C GLY A 35 -51.55 -26.19 32.88
N ALA A 36 -50.82 -27.30 32.96
CA ALA A 36 -49.56 -27.39 33.70
C ALA A 36 -48.45 -26.61 33.00
N SER A 37 -48.04 -25.49 33.60
CA SER A 37 -46.98 -24.64 33.06
C SER A 37 -45.60 -25.32 33.00
N LYS A 38 -45.39 -26.36 33.82
CA LYS A 38 -44.17 -27.16 33.89
C LYS A 38 -44.44 -28.55 34.48
N VAL A 39 -43.77 -29.58 33.94
CA VAL A 39 -43.66 -30.91 34.56
C VAL A 39 -42.25 -31.06 35.13
N TYR A 40 -42.14 -31.66 36.31
CA TYR A 40 -40.86 -31.94 36.97
C TYR A 40 -40.48 -33.40 36.78
N TRP A 41 -39.64 -33.65 35.77
CA TRP A 41 -39.03 -34.96 35.56
C TRP A 41 -37.96 -35.25 36.62
N TYR A 42 -37.98 -36.45 37.16
CA TYR A 42 -36.91 -37.06 37.95
C TYR A 42 -36.48 -38.37 37.26
N ASP A 43 -35.23 -38.40 36.80
CA ASP A 43 -34.58 -39.63 36.36
C ASP A 43 -34.06 -40.40 37.61
N PRO A 44 -34.60 -41.58 37.92
CA PRO A 44 -34.12 -42.39 39.04
C PRO A 44 -32.75 -43.03 38.77
N ASN A 45 -32.32 -43.09 37.51
CA ASN A 45 -31.00 -43.52 37.06
C ASN A 45 -30.01 -42.37 37.22
N LEU A 46 -29.35 -42.27 38.38
CA LEU A 46 -28.53 -41.09 38.73
C LEU A 46 -27.28 -40.88 37.87
N SER A 47 -26.89 -41.84 37.01
CA SER A 47 -25.88 -41.64 35.97
C SER A 47 -26.49 -41.24 34.61
N GLY A 48 -27.77 -41.55 34.35
CA GLY A 48 -28.41 -41.42 33.03
C GLY A 48 -27.68 -42.17 31.92
N LEU A 49 -26.87 -43.19 32.29
CA LEU A 49 -26.16 -44.08 31.39
C LEU A 49 -26.99 -45.35 31.14
N PRO A 50 -26.79 -46.05 30.00
CA PRO A 50 -27.53 -47.27 29.67
C PRO A 50 -27.30 -48.39 30.70
N SER A 51 -28.11 -49.45 30.61
CA SER A 51 -28.22 -50.56 31.57
C SER A 51 -26.90 -51.05 32.17
N ASP A 52 -25.84 -51.15 31.36
CA ASP A 52 -24.55 -51.69 31.81
C ASP A 52 -23.80 -50.78 32.79
N ASP A 53 -24.12 -49.49 32.88
CA ASP A 53 -23.48 -48.50 33.78
C ASP A 53 -24.52 -47.62 34.51
N ASN A 54 -25.76 -48.11 34.61
CA ASN A 54 -26.87 -47.41 35.27
C ASN A 54 -26.67 -47.28 36.80
N LEU A 55 -27.34 -46.29 37.39
CA LEU A 55 -27.50 -46.10 38.83
C LEU A 55 -28.99 -45.92 39.20
N ASP A 56 -29.88 -46.78 38.70
CA ASP A 56 -31.32 -46.71 39.01
C ASP A 56 -31.57 -47.01 40.50
N THR A 57 -31.98 -45.98 41.23
CA THR A 57 -32.24 -46.05 42.67
C THR A 57 -33.57 -46.73 43.03
N ARG A 58 -34.50 -46.93 42.08
CA ARG A 58 -35.68 -47.78 42.23
C ARG A 58 -35.30 -49.26 42.17
N ASN A 59 -34.37 -49.61 41.27
CA ASN A 59 -33.89 -50.97 41.02
C ASN A 59 -32.41 -51.17 41.43
N PRO A 60 -32.10 -51.14 42.74
CA PRO A 60 -30.71 -51.25 43.22
C PRO A 60 -30.06 -52.60 42.88
N GLU A 61 -30.83 -53.68 42.69
CA GLU A 61 -30.28 -54.99 42.29
C GLU A 61 -29.71 -54.99 40.86
N GLY A 62 -30.21 -54.09 39.99
CA GLY A 62 -29.69 -53.85 38.65
C GLY A 62 -28.41 -53.00 38.60
N ILE A 63 -27.96 -52.43 39.72
CA ILE A 63 -26.72 -51.64 39.77
C ILE A 63 -25.50 -52.58 39.85
N LYS A 64 -24.49 -52.35 39.01
CA LYS A 64 -23.26 -53.17 38.81
C LYS A 64 -22.24 -53.12 39.97
N LEU A 65 -22.71 -53.16 41.22
CA LEU A 65 -21.94 -53.00 42.46
C LEU A 65 -22.26 -54.15 43.43
N GLU A 66 -21.45 -54.34 44.49
CA GLU A 66 -21.75 -55.35 45.51
C GLU A 66 -23.07 -55.05 46.25
N ALA A 67 -23.82 -56.09 46.65
CA ALA A 67 -25.16 -55.96 47.25
C ALA A 67 -25.23 -55.03 48.49
N GLN A 68 -24.15 -54.94 49.27
CA GLN A 68 -24.08 -53.99 50.40
C GLN A 68 -24.01 -52.53 49.94
N THR A 69 -23.36 -52.28 48.80
CA THR A 69 -23.37 -50.98 48.14
C THR A 69 -24.70 -50.75 47.42
N GLN A 70 -25.27 -51.72 46.68
CA GLN A 70 -26.61 -51.61 46.07
C GLN A 70 -27.67 -51.14 47.10
N ALA A 71 -27.71 -51.79 48.27
CA ALA A 71 -28.59 -51.45 49.39
C ALA A 71 -28.30 -50.10 50.08
N VAL A 72 -27.30 -49.34 49.61
CA VAL A 72 -27.03 -47.95 49.99
C VAL A 72 -27.57 -46.96 48.95
N TYR A 73 -27.57 -47.29 47.66
CA TYR A 73 -28.20 -46.46 46.61
C TYR A 73 -29.74 -46.56 46.67
N GLY A 74 -30.29 -47.75 46.88
CA GLY A 74 -31.75 -47.94 47.04
C GLY A 74 -32.35 -47.18 48.22
N ARG A 75 -31.54 -46.77 49.22
CA ARG A 75 -32.00 -45.90 50.31
C ARG A 75 -32.37 -44.50 49.84
N THR A 76 -31.83 -44.01 48.72
CA THR A 76 -32.18 -42.69 48.18
C THR A 76 -33.66 -42.66 47.77
N TRP A 77 -34.11 -43.67 47.02
CA TRP A 77 -35.51 -43.84 46.65
C TRP A 77 -36.41 -44.06 47.88
N LEU A 78 -36.09 -45.05 48.72
CA LEU A 78 -36.83 -45.34 49.96
C LEU A 78 -36.92 -44.14 50.93
N ASN A 79 -35.93 -43.24 50.91
CA ASN A 79 -35.91 -42.01 51.70
C ASN A 79 -36.87 -40.94 51.14
N VAL A 80 -37.05 -40.85 49.82
CA VAL A 80 -38.06 -39.98 49.20
C VAL A 80 -39.46 -40.51 49.48
N LEU A 81 -39.67 -41.82 49.30
CA LEU A 81 -40.91 -42.50 49.63
C LEU A 81 -41.34 -42.25 51.09
N GLY A 82 -40.53 -42.68 52.06
CA GLY A 82 -40.90 -42.63 53.48
C GLY A 82 -41.00 -41.23 54.11
N GLN A 83 -40.45 -40.18 53.45
CA GLN A 83 -40.66 -38.80 53.90
C GLN A 83 -41.83 -38.09 53.21
N HIS A 84 -42.10 -38.40 51.94
CA HIS A 84 -42.94 -37.54 51.09
C HIS A 84 -44.00 -38.27 50.27
N LEU A 85 -43.70 -39.42 49.65
CA LEU A 85 -44.52 -39.99 48.57
C LEU A 85 -45.22 -41.34 48.86
N GLY A 86 -44.73 -42.13 49.81
CA GLY A 86 -45.17 -43.53 49.97
C GLY A 86 -45.47 -43.92 51.40
N ASN A 87 -46.18 -45.05 51.55
CA ASN A 87 -46.61 -45.60 52.84
C ASN A 87 -45.70 -46.75 53.30
N GLY A 88 -45.74 -47.06 54.60
CA GLY A 88 -45.09 -48.25 55.17
C GLY A 88 -43.59 -48.14 55.42
N TYR A 89 -42.94 -47.01 55.10
CA TYR A 89 -41.52 -46.79 55.37
C TYR A 89 -41.27 -45.55 56.23
N LYS A 90 -40.56 -45.75 57.34
CA LYS A 90 -40.12 -44.67 58.23
C LYS A 90 -38.67 -44.33 58.03
N VAL A 91 -38.43 -43.04 57.80
CA VAL A 91 -37.09 -42.46 57.77
C VAL A 91 -36.76 -41.88 59.14
N ASN A 92 -35.69 -42.38 59.75
CA ASN A 92 -35.11 -41.84 60.97
C ASN A 92 -33.79 -41.14 60.63
N VAL A 93 -33.77 -39.82 60.76
CA VAL A 93 -32.58 -38.97 60.58
C VAL A 93 -31.94 -38.70 61.94
N SER A 94 -30.78 -39.31 62.20
CA SER A 94 -30.10 -39.27 63.50
C SER A 94 -28.88 -38.34 63.45
N GLY A 95 -29.14 -37.03 63.43
CA GLY A 95 -28.13 -35.98 63.30
C GLY A 95 -27.51 -36.01 61.91
N ALA A 96 -26.58 -36.95 61.70
CA ALA A 96 -26.04 -37.24 60.39
C ALA A 96 -26.72 -38.46 59.71
N SER A 97 -26.72 -39.62 60.36
CA SER A 97 -27.12 -40.88 59.71
C SER A 97 -28.57 -40.87 59.22
N VAL A 98 -28.81 -41.41 58.02
CA VAL A 98 -30.17 -41.68 57.50
C VAL A 98 -30.41 -43.19 57.56
N SER A 99 -31.50 -43.60 58.19
CA SER A 99 -31.91 -44.99 58.30
C SER A 99 -33.38 -45.14 57.93
N VAL A 100 -33.70 -46.17 57.14
CA VAL A 100 -35.07 -46.47 56.71
C VAL A 100 -35.46 -47.84 57.25
N SER A 101 -36.69 -47.96 57.74
CA SER A 101 -37.26 -49.21 58.29
C SER A 101 -38.74 -49.31 57.94
N PRO A 102 -39.30 -50.53 57.73
CA PRO A 102 -40.74 -50.71 57.64
C PRO A 102 -41.45 -50.18 58.91
N ASP A 103 -42.55 -49.46 58.73
CA ASP A 103 -43.43 -48.96 59.79
C ASP A 103 -44.80 -48.62 59.19
N ASP A 104 -45.81 -49.45 59.48
CA ASP A 104 -47.17 -49.33 58.91
C ASP A 104 -47.91 -48.07 59.35
N ASP A 105 -47.48 -47.42 60.45
CA ASP A 105 -48.04 -46.15 60.92
C ASP A 105 -47.65 -44.95 60.02
N VAL A 106 -46.70 -45.12 59.09
CA VAL A 106 -46.35 -44.07 58.11
C VAL A 106 -47.30 -44.11 56.93
N VAL A 107 -48.17 -43.09 56.87
CA VAL A 107 -49.04 -42.79 55.74
C VAL A 107 -48.69 -41.38 55.24
N ASN A 108 -48.22 -41.31 53.99
CA ASN A 108 -48.05 -40.05 53.25
C ASN A 108 -49.22 -39.81 52.28
N ASP A 109 -49.92 -40.88 51.91
CA ASP A 109 -50.89 -40.93 50.82
C ASP A 109 -52.01 -41.91 51.21
N ALA A 110 -53.26 -41.45 51.37
CA ALA A 110 -54.30 -42.21 52.04
C ALA A 110 -55.34 -42.82 51.09
N VAL A 111 -55.52 -42.22 49.91
CA VAL A 111 -56.48 -42.58 48.88
C VAL A 111 -55.72 -42.99 47.62
N ASP A 112 -56.00 -44.20 47.12
CA ASP A 112 -55.41 -44.76 45.89
C ASP A 112 -53.86 -44.65 45.78
N PRO A 113 -53.09 -45.03 46.82
CA PRO A 113 -51.66 -44.72 46.91
C PRO A 113 -50.80 -45.50 45.91
N ILE A 114 -49.94 -44.79 45.18
CA ILE A 114 -49.02 -45.39 44.19
C ILE A 114 -48.07 -46.41 44.84
N TRP A 115 -47.50 -46.03 45.99
CA TRP A 115 -46.38 -46.71 46.63
C TRP A 115 -46.72 -47.12 48.07
N ASP A 116 -47.52 -48.18 48.21
CA ASP A 116 -47.93 -48.69 49.51
C ASP A 116 -47.18 -49.97 49.91
N TYR A 117 -46.18 -49.81 50.79
CA TYR A 117 -45.36 -50.90 51.31
C TYR A 117 -45.75 -51.33 52.74
N ARG A 118 -46.97 -51.00 53.19
CA ARG A 118 -47.51 -51.45 54.49
C ARG A 118 -47.77 -52.95 54.46
N SER A 119 -47.64 -53.64 55.60
CA SER A 119 -47.75 -55.12 55.70
C SER A 119 -49.13 -55.72 55.39
N THR A 120 -50.08 -54.90 54.95
CA THR A 120 -51.47 -55.26 54.59
C THR A 120 -51.89 -54.76 53.20
N SER A 121 -50.95 -54.20 52.43
CA SER A 121 -51.13 -53.63 51.08
C SER A 121 -49.97 -54.07 50.17
N GLU A 122 -50.08 -53.77 48.89
CA GLU A 122 -48.99 -53.87 47.90
C GLU A 122 -49.00 -52.57 47.06
N PRO A 123 -47.88 -52.17 46.42
CA PRO A 123 -47.85 -51.01 45.52
C PRO A 123 -48.79 -51.16 44.31
N ALA A 124 -49.25 -50.03 43.77
CA ALA A 124 -50.14 -49.99 42.61
C ALA A 124 -49.38 -50.02 41.26
N VAL A 125 -48.05 -49.97 41.29
CA VAL A 125 -47.13 -49.98 40.13
C VAL A 125 -45.90 -50.82 40.44
N GLU A 126 -45.25 -51.36 39.41
CA GLU A 126 -43.96 -52.05 39.55
C GLU A 126 -42.83 -51.08 39.89
N SER A 127 -41.74 -51.57 40.48
CA SER A 127 -40.67 -50.70 40.98
C SER A 127 -39.98 -49.88 39.88
N THR A 128 -39.96 -50.37 38.64
CA THR A 128 -39.38 -49.68 37.47
C THR A 128 -40.39 -48.92 36.63
N ASP A 129 -41.65 -48.81 37.03
CA ASP A 129 -42.68 -48.17 36.21
C ASP A 129 -42.45 -46.66 36.03
N ASP A 130 -42.89 -46.19 34.88
CA ASP A 130 -42.99 -44.77 34.56
C ASP A 130 -44.30 -44.20 35.11
N VAL A 131 -44.22 -43.11 35.85
CA VAL A 131 -45.38 -42.55 36.58
C VAL A 131 -45.48 -41.05 36.38
N PHE A 132 -46.65 -40.58 35.95
CA PHE A 132 -47.03 -39.18 36.05
C PHE A 132 -47.92 -38.98 37.26
N PHE A 133 -47.64 -37.97 38.08
CA PHE A 133 -48.47 -37.65 39.25
C PHE A 133 -48.47 -36.16 39.59
N ILE A 134 -49.49 -35.74 40.33
CA ILE A 134 -49.65 -34.37 40.82
C ILE A 134 -49.61 -34.43 42.34
N TYR A 135 -48.76 -33.59 42.92
CA TYR A 135 -48.45 -33.62 44.35
C TYR A 135 -48.73 -32.27 45.01
N ASP A 136 -49.47 -32.31 46.11
CA ASP A 136 -49.76 -31.21 47.01
C ASP A 136 -49.36 -31.62 48.43
N LYS A 137 -48.35 -30.96 49.01
CA LYS A 137 -47.84 -31.36 50.34
C LYS A 137 -48.83 -31.12 51.49
N ASP A 138 -49.84 -30.28 51.27
CA ASP A 138 -50.78 -29.82 52.29
C ASP A 138 -52.17 -30.48 52.14
N ASN A 139 -52.40 -31.28 51.08
CA ASN A 139 -53.66 -31.98 50.88
C ASN A 139 -53.86 -33.13 51.90
N VAL A 140 -55.13 -33.31 52.30
CA VAL A 140 -55.55 -34.31 53.28
C VAL A 140 -56.90 -34.93 52.89
N ALA A 141 -57.02 -36.24 53.09
CA ALA A 141 -58.25 -37.01 52.81
C ALA A 141 -59.38 -36.67 53.80
N GLU A 142 -60.59 -37.15 53.52
CA GLU A 142 -61.71 -37.05 54.47
C GLU A 142 -61.33 -37.73 55.80
N GLY A 143 -61.38 -36.95 56.90
CA GLY A 143 -60.91 -37.38 58.22
C GLY A 143 -59.52 -36.84 58.60
N GLY A 144 -58.78 -36.21 57.68
CA GLY A 144 -57.53 -35.50 57.97
C GLY A 144 -56.26 -36.36 57.93
N ALA A 145 -56.28 -37.50 57.24
CA ALA A 145 -55.07 -38.25 56.91
C ALA A 145 -54.29 -37.55 55.79
N ALA A 146 -52.96 -37.68 55.76
CA ALA A 146 -52.14 -37.14 54.68
C ALA A 146 -52.45 -37.83 53.35
N ASP A 147 -52.61 -37.04 52.28
CA ASP A 147 -53.15 -37.51 51.00
C ASP A 147 -52.50 -36.72 49.86
N LYS A 148 -51.18 -36.84 49.75
CA LYS A 148 -50.36 -35.84 49.06
C LYS A 148 -50.34 -35.99 47.55
N ILE A 149 -50.68 -37.16 47.01
CA ILE A 149 -50.79 -37.41 45.57
C ILE A 149 -52.25 -37.29 45.16
N VAL A 150 -52.60 -36.10 44.65
CA VAL A 150 -53.99 -35.72 44.36
C VAL A 150 -54.53 -36.27 43.05
N ALA A 151 -53.65 -36.71 42.14
CA ALA A 151 -53.99 -37.49 40.93
C ALA A 151 -52.72 -38.14 40.36
N TRP A 152 -52.83 -39.32 39.76
CA TRP A 152 -51.70 -40.01 39.12
C TRP A 152 -52.14 -40.94 37.99
N THR A 153 -51.16 -41.47 37.24
CA THR A 153 -51.33 -42.57 36.30
C THR A 153 -50.03 -43.35 36.12
N ASN A 154 -50.12 -44.68 36.04
CA ASN A 154 -49.06 -45.51 35.45
C ASN A 154 -48.97 -45.16 33.96
N LEU A 155 -47.76 -45.11 33.41
CA LEU A 155 -47.49 -44.81 32.00
C LEU A 155 -46.92 -46.02 31.26
N SER A 156 -46.46 -47.06 31.96
CA SER A 156 -45.94 -48.30 31.37
C SER A 156 -47.03 -49.13 30.68
N GLU A 157 -48.27 -49.03 31.17
CA GLU A 157 -49.38 -49.91 30.79
C GLU A 157 -50.39 -49.28 29.79
N LEU A 158 -50.11 -48.08 29.25
CA LEU A 158 -51.11 -47.28 28.52
C LEU A 158 -50.89 -47.15 27.01
N ASP A 159 -51.95 -47.48 26.26
CA ASP A 159 -52.09 -47.12 24.84
C ASP A 159 -52.35 -45.61 24.59
N ASP A 160 -52.77 -44.84 25.62
CA ASP A 160 -53.08 -43.40 25.52
C ASP A 160 -52.59 -42.63 26.78
N ALA A 161 -51.27 -42.42 26.85
CA ALA A 161 -50.66 -41.60 27.90
C ALA A 161 -51.11 -40.12 27.85
N THR A 162 -51.39 -39.59 26.65
CA THR A 162 -51.84 -38.20 26.44
C THR A 162 -53.20 -37.97 27.11
N GLY A 163 -54.16 -38.86 26.89
CA GLY A 163 -55.49 -38.82 27.50
C GLY A 163 -55.44 -38.98 29.03
N ALA A 164 -54.61 -39.90 29.54
CA ALA A 164 -54.46 -40.14 30.97
C ALA A 164 -53.85 -38.95 31.73
N VAL A 165 -52.75 -38.37 31.24
CA VAL A 165 -52.14 -37.17 31.84
C VAL A 165 -53.09 -35.97 31.77
N THR A 166 -53.81 -35.82 30.65
CA THR A 166 -54.86 -34.79 30.53
C THR A 166 -55.97 -35.00 31.57
N ALA A 167 -56.39 -36.25 31.83
CA ALA A 167 -57.39 -36.55 32.84
C ALA A 167 -56.89 -36.25 34.27
N ALA A 168 -55.66 -36.65 34.61
CA ALA A 168 -55.06 -36.39 35.92
C ALA A 168 -54.98 -34.89 36.24
N ILE A 169 -54.54 -34.07 35.27
CA ILE A 169 -54.47 -32.60 35.44
C ILE A 169 -55.86 -31.96 35.54
N ASN A 170 -56.84 -32.44 34.77
CA ASN A 170 -58.21 -31.96 34.90
C ASN A 170 -58.89 -32.36 36.23
N ALA A 171 -58.49 -33.49 36.85
CA ALA A 171 -59.07 -33.95 38.12
C ALA A 171 -58.84 -32.95 39.27
N VAL A 172 -57.73 -32.21 39.24
CA VAL A 172 -57.38 -31.18 40.25
C VAL A 172 -57.77 -29.75 39.83
N GLY A 173 -58.37 -29.56 38.65
CA GLY A 173 -58.84 -28.26 38.15
C GLY A 173 -58.06 -27.66 36.98
N GLY A 174 -57.04 -28.35 36.46
CA GLY A 174 -56.35 -28.02 35.21
C GLY A 174 -55.32 -26.89 35.31
N ALA A 175 -55.77 -25.69 35.65
CA ALA A 175 -54.96 -24.46 35.58
C ALA A 175 -54.28 -24.06 36.90
N GLU A 176 -54.56 -24.75 38.01
CA GLU A 176 -54.02 -24.46 39.35
C GLU A 176 -52.64 -25.13 39.60
N ILE A 177 -51.99 -25.67 38.56
CA ILE A 177 -50.68 -26.34 38.68
C ILE A 177 -49.54 -25.30 38.79
N ASP A 178 -48.96 -25.22 39.98
CA ASP A 178 -47.85 -24.34 40.35
C ASP A 178 -46.53 -24.66 39.62
N GLN A 179 -45.68 -23.64 39.54
CA GLN A 179 -44.29 -23.80 39.11
C GLN A 179 -43.30 -23.03 39.99
N LEU A 180 -42.18 -23.68 40.25
CA LEU A 180 -40.98 -23.13 40.86
C LEU A 180 -39.90 -22.89 39.79
N SER A 181 -39.51 -21.63 39.62
CA SER A 181 -38.36 -21.25 38.78
C SER A 181 -37.04 -21.74 39.37
N GLN A 182 -35.99 -21.81 38.54
CA GLN A 182 -34.62 -22.08 38.99
C GLN A 182 -34.20 -21.14 40.13
N PHE A 183 -34.54 -19.84 40.04
CA PHE A 183 -34.21 -18.90 41.10
C PHE A 183 -34.93 -19.19 42.42
N GLN A 184 -36.25 -19.41 42.42
CA GLN A 184 -36.99 -19.68 43.64
C GLN A 184 -36.50 -20.97 44.32
N TRP A 185 -36.09 -21.97 43.52
CA TRP A 185 -35.40 -23.16 44.03
C TRP A 185 -34.06 -22.83 44.67
N TRP A 186 -33.18 -22.11 43.97
CA TRP A 186 -31.87 -21.70 44.49
C TRP A 186 -32.00 -20.89 45.78
N LYS A 187 -32.90 -19.90 45.82
CA LYS A 187 -33.21 -19.07 46.99
C LYS A 187 -33.64 -19.94 48.17
N SER A 188 -34.68 -20.77 47.99
CA SER A 188 -35.22 -21.62 49.04
C SER A 188 -34.17 -22.61 49.57
N ALA A 189 -33.47 -23.32 48.68
CA ALA A 189 -32.48 -24.32 49.04
C ALA A 189 -31.22 -23.71 49.67
N ALA A 190 -30.69 -22.62 49.11
CA ALA A 190 -29.47 -21.98 49.62
C ALA A 190 -29.71 -21.32 50.99
N ASN A 191 -30.82 -20.60 51.16
CA ASN A 191 -31.15 -19.95 52.43
C ASN A 191 -31.46 -21.00 53.51
N ALA A 192 -32.26 -22.04 53.21
CA ALA A 192 -32.53 -23.13 54.16
C ALA A 192 -31.25 -23.88 54.59
N LYS A 193 -30.35 -24.21 53.65
CA LYS A 193 -29.04 -24.82 53.98
C LYS A 193 -28.15 -23.84 54.77
N HIS A 194 -28.20 -22.53 54.51
CA HIS A 194 -27.50 -21.51 55.30
C HIS A 194 -28.00 -21.50 56.76
N TYR A 195 -29.30 -21.34 56.97
CA TYR A 195 -29.88 -21.32 58.32
C TYR A 195 -29.59 -22.61 59.10
N SER A 196 -29.71 -23.78 58.47
CA SER A 196 -29.40 -25.07 59.11
C SER A 196 -27.93 -25.22 59.53
N GLY A 197 -27.00 -24.57 58.82
CA GLY A 197 -25.56 -24.64 59.11
C GLY A 197 -25.08 -23.70 60.22
N TYR A 198 -25.85 -22.66 60.55
CA TYR A 198 -25.39 -21.55 61.41
C TYR A 198 -26.35 -21.17 62.54
N VAL A 199 -27.15 -22.13 63.03
CA VAL A 199 -28.07 -21.95 64.17
C VAL A 199 -27.30 -21.53 65.44
N ALA A 200 -27.84 -20.55 66.17
CA ALA A 200 -27.26 -20.01 67.40
C ALA A 200 -27.53 -20.91 68.64
N GLY A 201 -27.07 -22.16 68.59
CA GLY A 201 -27.27 -23.15 69.65
C GLY A 201 -28.61 -23.90 69.55
N ASN A 202 -29.01 -24.59 70.63
CA ASN A 202 -30.06 -25.62 70.59
C ASN A 202 -31.51 -25.10 70.47
N ASN A 203 -31.73 -23.78 70.51
CA ASN A 203 -33.04 -23.17 70.26
C ASN A 203 -32.90 -22.16 69.11
N PRO A 204 -33.55 -22.36 67.94
CA PRO A 204 -33.71 -21.30 66.96
C PRO A 204 -34.70 -20.26 67.52
N PRO A 205 -34.31 -18.98 67.70
CA PRO A 205 -35.24 -17.94 68.11
C PRO A 205 -36.04 -17.47 66.90
N GLU A 206 -37.38 -17.49 66.98
CA GLU A 206 -38.28 -17.00 65.92
C GLU A 206 -38.02 -15.54 65.49
N ASN A 207 -37.33 -14.76 66.35
CA ASN A 207 -36.96 -13.37 66.13
C ASN A 207 -35.57 -13.04 66.72
N GLY A 208 -34.55 -13.86 66.46
CA GLY A 208 -33.17 -13.60 66.93
C GLY A 208 -32.12 -13.76 65.82
N PRO A 209 -30.97 -13.07 65.91
CA PRO A 209 -30.02 -13.00 64.80
C PRO A 209 -29.31 -14.34 64.59
N TYR A 210 -29.53 -14.96 63.44
CA TYR A 210 -28.67 -16.00 62.91
C TYR A 210 -27.21 -15.50 62.87
N ARG A 211 -26.27 -16.42 63.13
CA ARG A 211 -24.89 -16.08 63.50
C ARG A 211 -24.10 -15.29 62.45
N TYR A 212 -24.55 -15.29 61.19
CA TYR A 212 -23.84 -14.68 60.05
C TYR A 212 -24.75 -13.91 59.06
N GLY A 213 -25.97 -13.54 59.46
CA GLY A 213 -26.91 -12.77 58.62
C GLY A 213 -28.22 -13.50 58.31
N GLY A 214 -29.10 -12.85 57.53
CA GLY A 214 -30.39 -13.39 57.09
C GLY A 214 -30.30 -14.22 55.82
N ASP A 215 -31.20 -13.96 54.88
CA ASP A 215 -31.19 -14.59 53.55
C ASP A 215 -29.89 -14.24 52.80
N ILE A 216 -29.33 -15.20 52.08
CA ILE A 216 -28.12 -15.01 51.25
C ILE A 216 -28.43 -14.83 49.76
N LEU A 217 -29.66 -15.17 49.38
CA LEU A 217 -30.29 -14.80 48.11
C LEU A 217 -31.62 -14.10 48.41
N GLU A 218 -31.82 -12.93 47.83
CA GLU A 218 -33.01 -12.07 47.96
C GLU A 218 -33.69 -11.94 46.59
N ASP A 219 -34.98 -11.59 46.53
CA ASP A 219 -35.69 -11.49 45.23
C ASP A 219 -35.14 -10.40 44.29
N SER A 220 -34.40 -9.43 44.87
CA SER A 220 -33.58 -8.45 44.17
C SER A 220 -32.50 -9.09 43.27
N ASP A 221 -31.92 -10.23 43.66
CA ASP A 221 -30.82 -10.88 42.93
C ASP A 221 -31.25 -11.47 41.58
N ALA A 222 -32.55 -11.70 41.41
CA ALA A 222 -33.13 -12.20 40.17
C ALA A 222 -33.91 -11.13 39.38
N ALA A 223 -33.88 -9.85 39.78
CA ALA A 223 -34.61 -8.77 39.11
C ALA A 223 -34.26 -8.66 37.62
N GLU A 224 -32.96 -8.70 37.28
CA GLU A 224 -32.46 -8.70 35.89
C GLU A 224 -32.37 -10.13 35.26
N GLY A 225 -33.08 -11.08 35.87
CA GLY A 225 -33.13 -12.49 35.50
C GLY A 225 -31.95 -13.30 36.04
N TRP A 226 -32.25 -14.46 36.62
CA TRP A 226 -31.26 -15.38 37.19
C TRP A 226 -30.49 -16.16 36.11
N ARG A 227 -29.17 -16.30 36.28
CA ARG A 227 -28.26 -16.91 35.30
C ARG A 227 -27.84 -18.35 35.64
N ILE A 228 -27.89 -18.76 36.91
CA ILE A 228 -27.36 -20.07 37.34
C ILE A 228 -28.40 -21.19 37.15
N GLN A 229 -28.18 -22.09 36.20
CA GLN A 229 -29.10 -23.20 35.90
C GLN A 229 -28.46 -24.54 36.27
N GLN A 230 -29.12 -25.34 37.10
CA GLN A 230 -28.59 -26.66 37.49
C GLN A 230 -28.68 -27.67 36.34
N LEU A 231 -27.64 -28.51 36.21
CA LEU A 231 -27.54 -29.64 35.29
C LEU A 231 -27.68 -30.99 35.99
N THR A 232 -28.30 -31.96 35.32
CA THR A 232 -28.09 -33.39 35.51
C THR A 232 -26.75 -33.86 34.88
N TYR A 233 -26.33 -35.10 35.14
CA TYR A 233 -25.11 -35.64 34.55
C TYR A 233 -25.18 -35.83 33.01
N PRO A 234 -26.30 -36.33 32.43
CA PRO A 234 -26.44 -36.39 30.96
C PRO A 234 -26.40 -35.01 30.29
N GLU A 235 -27.00 -33.97 30.89
CA GLU A 235 -26.94 -32.60 30.33
C GLU A 235 -25.52 -32.02 30.38
N LEU A 236 -24.75 -32.33 31.43
CA LEU A 236 -23.32 -32.00 31.47
C LEU A 236 -22.56 -32.68 30.33
N LEU A 237 -22.76 -33.99 30.11
CA LEU A 237 -22.13 -34.69 28.99
C LEU A 237 -22.55 -34.10 27.63
N HIS A 238 -23.83 -33.79 27.44
CA HIS A 238 -24.34 -33.17 26.22
C HIS A 238 -23.65 -31.83 25.91
N LEU A 239 -23.50 -30.95 26.92
CA LEU A 239 -22.80 -29.68 26.77
C LEU A 239 -21.29 -29.88 26.49
N LEU A 240 -20.66 -30.84 27.17
CA LEU A 240 -19.23 -31.13 26.99
C LEU A 240 -18.89 -31.82 25.66
N ASP A 241 -19.83 -32.53 25.03
CA ASP A 241 -19.67 -33.14 23.70
C ASP A 241 -20.16 -32.28 22.52
N LYS A 242 -20.69 -31.07 22.77
CA LYS A 242 -21.29 -30.21 21.74
C LYS A 242 -20.27 -29.74 20.68
N GLN A 243 -20.30 -30.34 19.50
CA GLN A 243 -19.37 -30.10 18.37
C GLN A 243 -19.72 -28.86 17.52
N GLU A 244 -20.04 -27.73 18.16
CA GLU A 244 -20.44 -26.50 17.49
C GLU A 244 -19.33 -25.43 17.49
N ALA A 245 -19.16 -24.73 16.37
CA ALA A 245 -18.18 -23.64 16.25
C ALA A 245 -18.61 -22.43 17.09
N GLY A 246 -17.71 -21.95 17.96
CA GLY A 246 -18.01 -20.85 18.89
C GLY A 246 -18.84 -21.24 20.12
N ALA A 247 -19.23 -22.51 20.26
CA ALA A 247 -19.90 -22.99 21.46
C ALA A 247 -18.96 -22.90 22.67
N ASN A 248 -19.36 -22.06 23.62
CA ASN A 248 -18.63 -21.78 24.85
C ASN A 248 -19.59 -21.74 26.04
N PHE A 249 -19.13 -22.20 27.19
CA PHE A 249 -19.97 -22.41 28.37
C PHE A 249 -19.24 -21.97 29.63
N VAL A 250 -19.94 -21.27 30.52
CA VAL A 250 -19.48 -21.07 31.90
C VAL A 250 -20.05 -22.19 32.75
N LEU A 251 -19.17 -23.01 33.35
CA LEU A 251 -19.53 -24.14 34.19
C LEU A 251 -19.17 -23.82 35.65
N LEU A 252 -20.16 -23.84 36.54
CA LEU A 252 -19.98 -23.80 37.98
C LEU A 252 -20.06 -25.22 38.54
N PHE A 253 -19.04 -25.62 39.28
CA PHE A 253 -19.08 -26.86 40.05
C PHE A 253 -19.37 -26.56 41.51
N GLY A 254 -20.46 -27.13 42.03
CA GLY A 254 -20.91 -26.92 43.39
C GLY A 254 -22.37 -27.24 43.64
N GLY A 255 -22.71 -27.36 44.92
CA GLY A 255 -24.06 -27.64 45.39
C GLY A 255 -24.40 -26.79 46.61
N THR A 256 -25.69 -26.61 46.87
CA THR A 256 -26.19 -25.88 48.06
C THR A 256 -25.74 -26.49 49.39
N TRP A 257 -25.29 -27.75 49.39
CA TRP A 257 -24.66 -28.36 50.55
C TRP A 257 -23.36 -27.67 50.97
N CYS A 258 -22.60 -27.14 50.00
CA CYS A 258 -21.35 -26.47 50.29
C CYS A 258 -21.62 -25.02 50.74
N HIS A 259 -21.12 -24.68 51.93
CA HIS A 259 -21.16 -23.30 52.43
C HIS A 259 -20.33 -22.35 51.56
N ASN A 260 -19.18 -22.80 51.03
CA ASN A 260 -18.39 -22.02 50.10
C ASN A 260 -19.16 -21.73 48.80
N THR A 261 -19.88 -22.71 48.24
CA THR A 261 -20.64 -22.47 46.99
C THR A 261 -21.74 -21.47 47.23
N ARG A 262 -22.48 -21.63 48.34
CA ARG A 262 -23.49 -20.65 48.80
C ARG A 262 -22.92 -19.24 49.00
N ALA A 263 -21.65 -19.10 49.39
CA ALA A 263 -21.02 -17.81 49.65
C ALA A 263 -20.83 -16.91 48.41
N VAL A 264 -20.95 -17.45 47.19
CA VAL A 264 -20.68 -16.70 45.94
C VAL A 264 -21.82 -16.73 44.91
N LEU A 265 -22.94 -17.41 45.17
CA LEU A 265 -24.05 -17.53 44.19
C LEU A 265 -24.57 -16.17 43.71
N LYS A 266 -24.70 -15.20 44.63
CA LYS A 266 -25.14 -13.82 44.35
C LYS A 266 -24.17 -13.10 43.41
N GLN A 267 -22.88 -13.17 43.71
CA GLN A 267 -21.81 -12.51 42.96
C GLN A 267 -21.58 -13.17 41.59
N VAL A 268 -21.62 -14.51 41.50
CA VAL A 268 -21.55 -15.25 40.22
C VAL A 268 -22.73 -14.90 39.31
N ASN A 269 -23.93 -14.72 39.87
CA ASN A 269 -25.08 -14.29 39.11
C ASN A 269 -24.98 -12.82 38.65
N ALA A 270 -24.51 -11.91 39.52
CA ALA A 270 -24.35 -10.49 39.20
C ALA A 270 -23.29 -10.26 38.09
N GLU A 271 -22.10 -10.83 38.21
CA GLU A 271 -21.07 -10.72 37.16
C GLU A 271 -21.53 -11.38 35.84
N ALA A 272 -22.30 -12.47 35.90
CA ALA A 272 -22.92 -13.03 34.70
C ALA A 272 -24.01 -12.11 34.09
N GLN A 273 -24.72 -11.32 34.89
CA GLN A 273 -25.63 -10.28 34.40
C GLN A 273 -24.85 -9.13 33.74
N ASP A 274 -23.84 -8.59 34.41
CA ASP A 274 -23.07 -7.40 34.01
C ASP A 274 -22.23 -7.64 32.74
N HIS A 275 -21.53 -8.78 32.65
CA HIS A 275 -20.81 -9.20 31.43
C HIS A 275 -21.74 -9.90 30.41
N GLY A 276 -23.06 -9.86 30.63
CA GLY A 276 -24.06 -10.29 29.65
C GLY A 276 -24.17 -11.79 29.38
N VAL A 277 -23.44 -12.64 30.11
CA VAL A 277 -23.48 -14.10 30.05
C VAL A 277 -24.89 -14.62 30.39
N LYS A 278 -25.51 -15.34 29.45
CA LYS A 278 -26.94 -15.71 29.57
C LYS A 278 -27.21 -16.89 30.50
N VAL A 279 -26.28 -17.83 30.59
CA VAL A 279 -26.39 -19.01 31.47
C VAL A 279 -25.03 -19.34 32.07
N VAL A 280 -25.01 -19.58 33.38
CA VAL A 280 -23.94 -20.27 34.12
C VAL A 280 -24.49 -21.65 34.47
N TYR A 281 -23.94 -22.70 33.87
CA TYR A 281 -24.45 -24.05 34.07
C TYR A 281 -23.81 -24.65 35.33
N ASN A 282 -24.63 -25.02 36.32
CA ASN A 282 -24.16 -25.54 37.60
C ASN A 282 -24.29 -27.06 37.68
N PHE A 283 -23.19 -27.78 37.84
CA PHE A 283 -23.20 -29.21 38.14
C PHE A 283 -22.83 -29.48 39.60
N ASP A 284 -23.63 -30.31 40.27
CA ASP A 284 -23.36 -30.76 41.64
C ASP A 284 -22.62 -32.11 41.62
N PHE A 285 -21.49 -32.19 42.35
CA PHE A 285 -20.76 -33.45 42.53
C PHE A 285 -21.42 -34.41 43.53
N VAL A 286 -22.59 -34.07 44.05
CA VAL A 286 -23.53 -34.99 44.73
C VAL A 286 -24.74 -35.18 43.81
N LEU A 287 -24.92 -36.40 43.27
CA LEU A 287 -25.87 -36.65 42.18
C LEU A 287 -27.35 -36.35 42.52
N ASP A 288 -27.78 -36.54 43.78
CA ASP A 288 -29.12 -36.21 44.25
C ASP A 288 -29.23 -34.79 44.86
N GLY A 289 -28.13 -34.02 44.89
CA GLY A 289 -27.99 -32.77 45.65
C GLY A 289 -28.19 -32.94 47.17
N GLY A 290 -28.24 -34.19 47.64
CA GLY A 290 -28.77 -34.59 48.94
C GLY A 290 -27.72 -34.73 50.03
N THR A 291 -28.21 -34.92 51.26
CA THR A 291 -27.36 -35.05 52.45
C THR A 291 -27.44 -36.49 52.98
N VAL A 292 -27.10 -37.46 52.14
CA VAL A 292 -27.12 -38.90 52.46
C VAL A 292 -26.08 -39.19 53.55
N ASN A 293 -26.52 -39.82 54.64
CA ASN A 293 -25.74 -39.98 55.88
C ASN A 293 -25.17 -38.66 56.45
N GLY A 294 -25.79 -37.52 56.12
CA GLY A 294 -25.74 -36.30 56.95
C GLY A 294 -24.47 -35.47 56.90
N THR A 295 -23.50 -35.88 56.10
CA THR A 295 -22.40 -35.03 55.67
C THR A 295 -22.30 -35.12 54.16
N ASN A 296 -22.07 -33.97 53.53
CA ASN A 296 -21.94 -33.84 52.08
C ASN A 296 -20.48 -33.95 51.63
N GLY A 297 -19.61 -34.43 52.51
CA GLY A 297 -18.24 -34.84 52.19
C GLY A 297 -18.13 -36.35 52.04
N GLY A 298 -16.90 -36.87 52.16
CA GLY A 298 -16.52 -38.24 51.83
C GLY A 298 -17.02 -39.38 52.70
N THR A 299 -18.27 -39.31 53.18
CA THR A 299 -19.07 -40.48 53.57
C THR A 299 -20.46 -40.52 52.90
N ASN A 300 -20.81 -39.54 52.06
CA ASN A 300 -21.95 -39.66 51.15
C ASN A 300 -21.53 -40.59 49.98
N PRO A 301 -22.28 -41.67 49.68
CA PRO A 301 -21.99 -42.57 48.56
C PRO A 301 -22.13 -41.90 47.18
N LEU A 302 -23.02 -40.93 47.03
CA LEU A 302 -23.33 -40.22 45.78
C LEU A 302 -22.38 -39.04 45.49
N HIS A 303 -21.38 -38.82 46.34
CA HIS A 303 -20.37 -37.76 46.17
C HIS A 303 -19.23 -38.25 45.27
N ILE A 304 -19.36 -38.00 43.97
CA ILE A 304 -18.52 -38.62 42.92
C ILE A 304 -17.07 -38.11 42.88
N ARG A 305 -16.79 -36.96 43.51
CA ARG A 305 -15.45 -36.33 43.53
C ARG A 305 -14.53 -36.82 44.67
N ASP A 306 -14.89 -37.92 45.32
CA ASP A 306 -14.05 -38.67 46.25
C ASP A 306 -13.69 -40.04 45.66
N ASN A 307 -12.69 -40.72 46.23
CA ASN A 307 -12.21 -42.00 45.71
C ASN A 307 -13.32 -43.07 45.60
N TYR A 308 -13.22 -43.97 44.61
CA TYR A 308 -14.17 -45.08 44.44
C TYR A 308 -14.29 -45.97 45.68
N TYR A 309 -13.25 -46.00 46.51
CA TYR A 309 -13.23 -46.62 47.82
C TYR A 309 -13.18 -45.57 48.93
N ARG A 310 -13.89 -45.83 50.04
CA ARG A 310 -13.70 -45.07 51.27
C ARG A 310 -12.49 -45.60 52.05
N SER A 311 -11.68 -44.71 52.62
CA SER A 311 -10.72 -45.06 53.68
C SER A 311 -11.26 -44.64 55.04
N GLN A 312 -11.18 -45.54 56.03
CA GLN A 312 -11.48 -45.26 57.42
C GLN A 312 -10.31 -45.70 58.31
N SER A 313 -9.72 -44.74 59.03
CA SER A 313 -8.54 -44.96 59.89
C SER A 313 -7.36 -45.65 59.17
N GLY A 314 -7.19 -45.39 57.87
CA GLY A 314 -6.14 -45.98 57.02
C GLY A 314 -6.51 -47.30 56.34
N ASN A 315 -7.63 -47.94 56.70
CA ASN A 315 -8.12 -49.17 56.06
C ASN A 315 -9.12 -48.85 54.95
N ILE A 316 -9.14 -49.67 53.90
CA ILE A 316 -10.16 -49.59 52.84
C ILE A 316 -11.47 -50.22 53.35
N VAL A 317 -12.58 -49.51 53.21
CA VAL A 317 -13.93 -50.03 53.43
C VAL A 317 -14.46 -50.49 52.07
N SER A 318 -14.23 -51.76 51.72
CA SER A 318 -14.55 -52.30 50.39
C SER A 318 -16.05 -52.31 50.07
N THR A 319 -16.89 -52.29 51.10
CA THR A 319 -18.35 -52.40 51.03
C THR A 319 -19.06 -51.09 50.69
N GLU A 320 -18.32 -49.98 50.50
CA GLU A 320 -18.82 -48.64 50.21
C GLU A 320 -18.23 -48.09 48.89
N PHE A 321 -18.59 -48.70 47.76
CA PHE A 321 -18.11 -48.28 46.43
C PHE A 321 -18.86 -47.04 45.91
N ARG A 322 -18.12 -46.09 45.32
CA ARG A 322 -18.66 -44.83 44.77
C ARG A 322 -18.51 -44.77 43.25
N PRO A 323 -19.40 -44.05 42.52
CA PRO A 323 -19.37 -43.99 41.08
C PRO A 323 -18.40 -42.89 40.61
N SER A 324 -17.20 -42.89 41.20
CA SER A 324 -16.17 -41.86 40.99
C SER A 324 -15.60 -41.84 39.58
N TYR A 325 -15.93 -42.86 38.78
CA TYR A 325 -15.69 -42.89 37.34
C TYR A 325 -16.46 -41.77 36.62
N LEU A 326 -17.69 -41.46 37.04
CA LEU A 326 -18.49 -40.36 36.47
C LEU A 326 -17.75 -39.02 36.57
N TYR A 327 -17.01 -38.80 37.65
CA TYR A 327 -16.11 -37.65 37.82
C TYR A 327 -14.79 -37.84 37.06
N GLY A 328 -14.14 -38.99 37.24
CA GLY A 328 -12.80 -39.27 36.76
C GLY A 328 -12.67 -39.27 35.24
N ASP A 329 -13.60 -39.94 34.55
CA ASP A 329 -13.66 -40.01 33.10
C ASP A 329 -13.99 -38.64 32.48
N VAL A 330 -14.85 -37.84 33.13
CA VAL A 330 -15.14 -36.45 32.72
C VAL A 330 -13.90 -35.57 32.84
N PHE A 331 -13.21 -35.60 33.98
CA PHE A 331 -11.99 -34.81 34.16
C PHE A 331 -10.85 -35.24 33.24
N ALA A 332 -10.71 -36.54 32.98
CA ALA A 332 -9.70 -37.08 32.07
C ALA A 332 -9.99 -36.76 30.58
N ARG A 333 -11.25 -36.82 30.16
CA ARG A 333 -11.64 -36.60 28.75
C ARG A 333 -11.74 -35.12 28.39
N TYR A 334 -12.45 -34.32 29.19
CA TYR A 334 -12.84 -32.96 28.81
C TYR A 334 -11.96 -31.87 29.44
N PHE A 335 -11.41 -32.09 30.64
CA PHE A 335 -10.74 -31.05 31.43
C PHE A 335 -9.22 -31.24 31.55
N GLN A 336 -8.57 -31.62 30.44
CA GLN A 336 -7.17 -32.05 30.42
C GLN A 336 -6.16 -30.99 30.91
N ASN A 337 -6.42 -29.70 30.66
CA ASN A 337 -5.59 -28.57 31.13
C ASN A 337 -6.10 -27.90 32.42
N VAL A 338 -7.01 -28.53 33.17
CA VAL A 338 -7.48 -27.99 34.46
C VAL A 338 -6.37 -28.01 35.51
N VAL A 339 -6.37 -27.03 36.40
CA VAL A 339 -5.47 -26.93 37.56
C VAL A 339 -6.27 -26.77 38.85
N THR A 340 -5.73 -27.32 39.93
CA THR A 340 -6.39 -27.50 41.23
C THR A 340 -5.33 -27.44 42.33
N GLU A 341 -5.72 -27.07 43.55
CA GLU A 341 -4.87 -27.15 44.76
C GLU A 341 -4.26 -28.55 44.93
N TYR A 342 -5.07 -29.58 44.68
CA TYR A 342 -4.68 -30.96 44.84
C TYR A 342 -3.95 -31.51 43.61
N GLN A 343 -2.74 -32.02 43.83
CA GLN A 343 -1.99 -32.78 42.82
C GLN A 343 -2.46 -34.24 42.78
N PRO A 344 -2.66 -34.84 41.58
CA PRO A 344 -3.19 -36.20 41.46
C PRO A 344 -2.43 -37.25 42.26
N ASN A 345 -1.09 -37.19 42.21
CA ASN A 345 -0.18 -38.14 42.88
C ASN A 345 -0.11 -38.02 44.41
N GLN A 346 -0.85 -37.07 45.02
CA GLN A 346 -0.91 -36.90 46.47
C GLN A 346 -2.35 -36.99 47.00
N ASN A 347 -3.28 -36.27 46.36
CA ASN A 347 -4.62 -35.99 46.89
C ASN A 347 -5.71 -35.98 45.78
N GLY A 348 -5.43 -36.61 44.63
CA GLY A 348 -6.39 -36.73 43.54
C GLY A 348 -7.56 -37.67 43.84
N VAL A 349 -8.51 -37.72 42.91
CA VAL A 349 -9.66 -38.65 42.96
C VAL A 349 -9.27 -39.96 42.31
N ALA A 350 -9.11 -41.02 43.10
CA ALA A 350 -8.89 -42.37 42.58
C ALA A 350 -10.20 -42.94 42.02
N TYR A 351 -10.18 -43.48 40.81
CA TYR A 351 -11.35 -44.09 40.16
C TYR A 351 -10.95 -45.30 39.30
N LEU A 352 -11.94 -46.12 38.95
CA LEU A 352 -11.81 -47.21 37.98
C LEU A 352 -12.57 -46.76 36.70
N PRO A 353 -11.90 -46.58 35.54
CA PRO A 353 -12.54 -46.04 34.34
C PRO A 353 -13.77 -46.83 33.90
N GLY A 354 -14.86 -46.13 33.53
CA GLY A 354 -16.13 -46.77 33.14
C GLY A 354 -16.74 -47.69 34.20
N GLY A 355 -16.39 -47.51 35.48
CA GLY A 355 -16.86 -48.37 36.57
C GLY A 355 -16.35 -49.82 36.56
N ASP A 356 -15.46 -50.18 35.63
CA ASP A 356 -14.94 -51.55 35.50
C ASP A 356 -14.07 -51.93 36.70
N GLN A 357 -14.60 -52.81 37.55
CA GLN A 357 -13.90 -53.30 38.75
C GLN A 357 -12.66 -54.16 38.44
N SER A 358 -12.45 -54.54 37.18
CA SER A 358 -11.22 -55.21 36.71
C SER A 358 -10.18 -54.25 36.10
N ALA A 359 -10.53 -52.99 35.84
CA ALA A 359 -9.65 -52.01 35.25
C ALA A 359 -8.56 -51.52 36.23
N GLN A 360 -7.42 -51.09 35.68
CA GLN A 360 -6.38 -50.47 36.49
C GLN A 360 -6.83 -49.08 36.97
N GLN A 361 -6.82 -48.90 38.30
CA GLN A 361 -7.08 -47.63 38.96
C GLN A 361 -6.33 -46.46 38.32
N GLN A 362 -7.09 -45.41 37.98
CA GLN A 362 -6.60 -44.11 37.54
C GLN A 362 -6.80 -43.06 38.64
N VAL A 363 -6.20 -41.89 38.47
CA VAL A 363 -6.34 -40.78 39.42
C VAL A 363 -6.53 -39.45 38.69
N ALA A 364 -7.68 -38.81 38.89
CA ALA A 364 -7.99 -37.49 38.35
C ALA A 364 -7.54 -36.35 39.30
N ARG A 365 -7.41 -35.12 38.76
CA ARG A 365 -7.32 -33.93 39.60
C ARG A 365 -8.58 -33.79 40.45
N LYS A 366 -8.44 -33.34 41.70
CA LYS A 366 -9.56 -33.11 42.60
C LYS A 366 -9.89 -31.63 42.66
N ALA A 367 -11.04 -31.25 42.13
CA ALA A 367 -11.60 -29.91 42.30
C ALA A 367 -12.27 -29.79 43.67
N GLN A 368 -12.07 -28.66 44.33
CA GLN A 368 -12.97 -28.17 45.36
C GLN A 368 -14.18 -27.48 44.75
N VAL A 369 -15.11 -27.05 45.61
CA VAL A 369 -16.28 -26.27 45.22
C VAL A 369 -16.41 -25.06 46.15
N PRO A 370 -16.80 -23.89 45.66
CA PRO A 370 -17.13 -23.57 44.27
C PRO A 370 -15.89 -23.55 43.38
N PHE A 371 -16.03 -24.02 42.14
CA PHE A 371 -15.00 -23.94 41.12
C PHE A 371 -15.67 -23.58 39.80
N LEU A 372 -15.27 -22.46 39.20
CA LEU A 372 -15.92 -21.86 38.03
C LEU A 372 -14.94 -21.88 36.86
N ILE A 373 -15.34 -22.47 35.73
CA ILE A 373 -14.50 -22.59 34.54
C ILE A 373 -15.22 -22.11 33.27
N HIS A 374 -14.44 -21.57 32.33
CA HIS A 374 -14.91 -21.26 30.98
C HIS A 374 -14.43 -22.37 30.04
N TYR A 375 -15.38 -23.04 29.39
CA TYR A 375 -15.15 -24.22 28.55
C TYR A 375 -15.48 -23.94 27.08
N GLU A 376 -14.51 -24.20 26.20
CA GLU A 376 -14.61 -24.05 24.75
C GLU A 376 -14.06 -25.33 24.09
N ARG A 377 -14.96 -26.27 23.79
CA ARG A 377 -14.63 -27.64 23.36
C ARG A 377 -13.79 -27.71 22.08
N GLY A 378 -14.15 -26.89 21.10
CA GLY A 378 -13.72 -27.02 19.71
C GLY A 378 -14.52 -28.06 18.91
N THR A 379 -14.43 -27.97 17.57
CA THR A 379 -15.20 -28.75 16.59
C THR A 379 -14.52 -30.07 16.18
N ALA A 380 -13.39 -30.43 16.78
CA ALA A 380 -12.73 -31.71 16.52
C ALA A 380 -13.53 -32.88 17.12
N ALA A 381 -13.29 -34.11 16.64
CA ALA A 381 -13.99 -35.30 17.16
C ALA A 381 -13.79 -35.46 18.68
N ASN A 382 -12.53 -35.35 19.13
CA ASN A 382 -12.18 -35.29 20.55
C ASN A 382 -12.17 -33.83 21.04
N PRO A 383 -12.49 -33.57 22.32
CA PRO A 383 -12.27 -32.26 22.94
C PRO A 383 -10.81 -31.80 22.83
N SER A 384 -10.58 -30.49 22.73
CA SER A 384 -9.23 -29.92 22.80
C SER A 384 -8.58 -30.22 24.16
N SER A 385 -7.27 -30.53 24.16
CA SER A 385 -6.48 -30.60 25.39
C SER A 385 -6.41 -29.27 26.13
N GLU A 386 -6.73 -28.16 25.45
CA GLU A 386 -6.81 -26.81 26.00
C GLU A 386 -8.26 -26.31 26.15
N ALA A 387 -9.25 -27.20 26.21
CA ALA A 387 -10.66 -26.80 26.17
C ALA A 387 -11.11 -25.95 27.38
N VAL A 388 -10.41 -26.02 28.53
CA VAL A 388 -10.63 -25.09 29.64
C VAL A 388 -9.87 -23.79 29.38
N LYS A 389 -10.58 -22.71 29.03
CA LYS A 389 -9.97 -21.43 28.64
C LYS A 389 -9.68 -20.51 29.84
N ARG A 390 -10.58 -20.49 30.83
CA ARG A 390 -10.40 -19.72 32.09
C ARG A 390 -10.83 -20.57 33.28
N GLN A 391 -10.22 -20.30 34.42
CA GLN A 391 -10.47 -20.97 35.70
C GLN A 391 -10.44 -19.90 36.79
N TRP A 392 -11.48 -19.82 37.62
CA TRP A 392 -11.52 -18.91 38.76
C TRP A 392 -10.79 -19.56 39.95
N ILE A 393 -9.50 -19.29 40.04
CA ILE A 393 -8.57 -19.94 40.97
C ILE A 393 -7.43 -18.99 41.33
N GLN A 394 -6.97 -19.02 42.59
CA GLN A 394 -5.81 -18.23 43.01
C GLN A 394 -4.52 -18.86 42.49
N VAL A 395 -3.69 -18.07 41.80
CA VAL A 395 -2.36 -18.47 41.34
C VAL A 395 -1.31 -17.91 42.31
N ASN A 396 -0.59 -18.79 42.99
CA ASN A 396 0.42 -18.45 43.99
C ASN A 396 1.82 -18.75 43.42
N VAL A 397 2.66 -17.72 43.27
CA VAL A 397 4.07 -17.89 42.85
C VAL A 397 4.98 -17.77 44.06
N ASN A 398 5.79 -18.80 44.34
CA ASN A 398 6.79 -18.71 45.40
C ASN A 398 7.93 -17.76 44.96
N PRO A 399 8.17 -16.62 45.65
CA PRO A 399 9.12 -15.61 45.18
C PRO A 399 10.57 -16.09 45.16
N ASN A 400 10.91 -17.13 45.94
CA ASN A 400 12.28 -17.64 46.05
C ASN A 400 12.60 -18.76 45.04
N THR A 401 11.58 -19.54 44.64
CA THR A 401 11.77 -20.71 43.74
C THR A 401 11.07 -20.57 42.39
N GLN A 402 10.25 -19.53 42.21
CA GLN A 402 9.34 -19.33 41.07
C GLN A 402 8.38 -20.52 40.83
N ALA A 403 8.22 -21.40 41.82
CA ALA A 403 7.28 -22.51 41.75
C ALA A 403 5.84 -22.00 41.88
N VAL A 404 5.00 -22.36 40.92
CA VAL A 404 3.57 -22.02 40.90
C VAL A 404 2.77 -23.09 41.65
N SER A 405 1.87 -22.65 42.52
CA SER A 405 0.81 -23.45 43.13
C SER A 405 -0.54 -22.78 42.92
N TYR A 406 -1.62 -23.56 43.09
CA TYR A 406 -2.99 -23.12 42.84
C TYR A 406 -3.84 -23.32 44.08
N LYS A 407 -4.93 -22.56 44.22
CA LYS A 407 -5.88 -22.69 45.33
C LYS A 407 -7.28 -22.22 44.91
N GLU A 408 -8.26 -23.12 44.91
CA GLU A 408 -9.67 -22.77 44.68
C GLU A 408 -10.19 -21.78 45.75
N TYR A 409 -11.06 -20.86 45.34
CA TYR A 409 -11.62 -19.80 46.19
C TYR A 409 -12.70 -20.29 47.18
N MET A 410 -12.30 -21.20 48.07
CA MET A 410 -13.08 -21.67 49.22
C MET A 410 -13.22 -20.57 50.28
N THR A 411 -14.29 -19.79 50.20
CA THR A 411 -14.59 -18.63 51.05
C THR A 411 -15.93 -18.76 51.77
N GLU A 412 -16.17 -17.98 52.83
CA GLU A 412 -17.43 -17.99 53.60
C GLU A 412 -18.26 -16.73 53.28
N TRP A 413 -19.58 -16.81 53.48
CA TRP A 413 -20.51 -15.72 53.18
C TRP A 413 -20.13 -14.39 53.87
N TRP A 414 -19.70 -14.43 55.12
CA TRP A 414 -19.30 -13.23 55.87
C TRP A 414 -17.92 -12.67 55.48
N TYR A 415 -17.22 -13.30 54.52
CA TYR A 415 -16.02 -12.75 53.88
C TYR A 415 -16.30 -12.20 52.47
N THR A 416 -17.35 -12.68 51.78
CA THR A 416 -17.79 -12.17 50.46
C THR A 416 -18.86 -11.08 50.58
N ALA A 417 -19.60 -11.07 51.68
CA ALA A 417 -20.61 -10.08 52.07
C ALA A 417 -20.46 -9.77 53.58
N PRO A 418 -19.41 -9.03 54.00
CA PRO A 418 -19.16 -8.73 55.40
C PRO A 418 -20.24 -7.83 56.01
N ALA A 419 -20.92 -8.36 57.03
CA ALA A 419 -21.96 -7.67 57.82
C ALA A 419 -21.41 -7.23 59.19
N PRO A 420 -21.96 -6.19 59.83
CA PRO A 420 -21.41 -5.55 61.04
C PRO A 420 -21.63 -6.33 62.35
N TRP A 421 -21.35 -7.63 62.34
CA TRP A 421 -21.49 -8.56 63.48
C TRP A 421 -20.34 -8.49 64.50
N TRP A 422 -19.20 -7.89 64.11
CA TRP A 422 -18.09 -7.55 65.01
C TRP A 422 -18.14 -6.10 65.52
N GLY A 423 -19.29 -5.41 65.36
CA GLY A 423 -19.47 -3.98 65.64
C GLY A 423 -18.77 -3.06 64.63
N ASN A 424 -17.61 -3.49 64.14
CA ASN A 424 -16.66 -2.68 63.38
C ASN A 424 -16.59 -3.06 61.89
N ASN A 425 -17.31 -4.07 61.42
CA ASN A 425 -17.26 -4.55 60.03
C ASN A 425 -15.82 -4.93 59.51
N PHE A 426 -14.95 -5.39 60.41
CA PHE A 426 -13.51 -5.61 60.21
C PHE A 426 -12.64 -4.34 60.03
N ASP A 427 -13.17 -3.17 60.34
CA ASP A 427 -12.40 -1.92 60.48
C ASP A 427 -11.37 -2.02 61.62
N PRO A 428 -10.05 -1.89 61.34
CA PRO A 428 -9.02 -1.91 62.35
C PRO A 428 -8.94 -0.63 63.21
N GLU A 429 -9.47 0.51 62.74
CA GLU A 429 -9.41 1.80 63.46
C GLU A 429 -10.32 1.79 64.70
N LEU A 430 -11.42 1.03 64.65
CA LEU A 430 -12.37 0.86 65.75
C LEU A 430 -11.90 -0.16 66.81
N GLY A 431 -10.72 -0.75 66.64
CA GLY A 431 -10.02 -1.55 67.66
C GLY A 431 -10.45 -3.03 67.77
N ILE A 432 -9.53 -3.87 68.24
CA ILE A 432 -9.71 -5.32 68.38
C ILE A 432 -10.04 -5.67 69.83
N PRO A 433 -11.14 -6.41 70.12
CA PRO A 433 -11.46 -6.86 71.48
C PRO A 433 -10.33 -7.67 72.13
N GLU A 434 -10.04 -7.38 73.40
CA GLU A 434 -8.98 -8.03 74.16
C GLU A 434 -9.23 -9.56 74.25
N GLY A 435 -8.19 -10.35 74.00
CA GLY A 435 -8.28 -11.82 73.90
C GLY A 435 -8.78 -12.38 72.56
N GLN A 436 -9.29 -11.57 71.62
CA GLN A 436 -9.71 -12.02 70.28
C GLN A 436 -8.65 -11.81 69.18
N GLN A 437 -7.48 -11.25 69.52
CA GLN A 437 -6.48 -10.76 68.56
C GLN A 437 -5.97 -11.82 67.55
N GLY A 438 -5.75 -13.07 67.98
CA GLY A 438 -5.36 -14.16 67.08
C GLY A 438 -6.47 -14.58 66.11
N ASN A 439 -7.73 -14.53 66.56
CA ASN A 439 -8.89 -14.78 65.72
C ASN A 439 -9.11 -13.62 64.72
N TYR A 440 -8.80 -12.38 65.12
CA TYR A 440 -8.89 -11.20 64.27
C TYR A 440 -7.95 -11.29 63.06
N SER A 441 -6.65 -11.51 63.27
CA SER A 441 -5.68 -11.64 62.17
C SER A 441 -6.03 -12.82 61.25
N THR A 442 -6.44 -13.97 61.81
CA THR A 442 -6.87 -15.13 61.02
C THR A 442 -8.11 -14.84 60.17
N ASN A 443 -9.07 -14.07 60.69
CA ASN A 443 -10.26 -13.68 59.96
C ASN A 443 -10.00 -12.56 58.95
N LEU A 444 -9.06 -11.67 59.18
CA LEU A 444 -8.66 -10.63 58.22
C LEU A 444 -8.09 -11.28 56.95
N THR A 445 -7.15 -12.23 57.07
CA THR A 445 -6.62 -12.95 55.90
C THR A 445 -7.65 -13.80 55.17
N ARG A 446 -8.74 -14.20 55.84
CA ARG A 446 -9.89 -14.85 55.18
C ARG A 446 -10.84 -13.86 54.52
N LEU A 447 -10.99 -12.66 55.08
CA LEU A 447 -11.71 -11.54 54.46
C LEU A 447 -10.98 -11.09 53.19
N GLU A 448 -9.67 -10.87 53.26
CA GLU A 448 -8.79 -10.58 52.13
C GLU A 448 -8.97 -11.62 51.02
N PHE A 449 -8.87 -12.92 51.35
CA PHE A 449 -9.08 -14.02 50.40
C PHE A 449 -10.51 -14.07 49.83
N GLY A 450 -11.53 -13.70 50.62
CA GLY A 450 -12.93 -13.64 50.18
C GLY A 450 -13.25 -12.43 49.29
N GLN A 451 -12.60 -11.29 49.55
CA GLN A 451 -12.69 -10.09 48.71
C GLN A 451 -11.91 -10.28 47.40
N GLU A 452 -10.73 -10.92 47.45
CA GLU A 452 -9.98 -11.36 46.28
C GLU A 452 -10.82 -12.33 45.42
N ALA A 453 -11.47 -13.30 46.05
CA ALA A 453 -12.38 -14.24 45.36
C ALA A 453 -13.46 -13.49 44.57
N VAL A 454 -14.13 -12.51 45.18
CA VAL A 454 -15.14 -11.69 44.50
C VAL A 454 -14.53 -10.85 43.38
N ALA A 455 -13.40 -10.17 43.61
CA ALA A 455 -12.71 -9.40 42.57
C ALA A 455 -12.26 -10.27 41.38
N LYS A 456 -11.85 -11.53 41.62
CA LYS A 456 -11.53 -12.47 40.55
C LYS A 456 -12.74 -13.02 39.80
N LEU A 457 -13.97 -12.91 40.31
CA LEU A 457 -15.16 -13.19 39.50
C LEU A 457 -15.27 -12.14 38.37
N HIS A 458 -15.03 -10.86 38.68
CA HIS A 458 -15.01 -9.80 37.67
C HIS A 458 -13.96 -10.05 36.57
N GLU A 459 -12.75 -10.43 36.94
CA GLU A 459 -11.70 -10.80 35.95
C GLU A 459 -12.05 -12.07 35.16
N PHE A 460 -12.66 -13.07 35.79
CA PHE A 460 -13.09 -14.31 35.13
C PHE A 460 -14.18 -14.03 34.07
N PHE A 461 -15.21 -13.27 34.45
CA PHE A 461 -16.32 -12.89 33.56
C PHE A 461 -15.91 -11.80 32.55
N GLY A 462 -14.86 -11.04 32.81
CA GLY A 462 -14.33 -9.96 31.98
C GLY A 462 -14.25 -10.28 30.48
N GLY A 463 -15.20 -9.73 29.71
CA GLY A 463 -15.28 -9.88 28.27
C GLY A 463 -15.84 -11.22 27.75
N LEU A 464 -16.28 -12.12 28.63
CA LEU A 464 -17.24 -13.17 28.25
C LEU A 464 -18.54 -12.50 27.74
N PRO A 465 -19.37 -13.15 26.89
CA PRO A 465 -19.22 -14.49 26.32
C PRO A 465 -18.29 -14.56 25.08
N ALA A 466 -17.40 -13.58 24.89
CA ALA A 466 -16.38 -13.59 23.84
C ALA A 466 -14.97 -13.85 24.44
N ARG A 467 -13.94 -13.83 23.59
CA ARG A 467 -12.57 -13.52 24.04
C ARG A 467 -12.36 -12.00 23.89
N VAL A 468 -11.56 -11.41 24.78
CA VAL A 468 -11.27 -9.98 24.76
C VAL A 468 -10.42 -9.66 23.53
N VAL A 469 -10.87 -8.76 22.66
CA VAL A 469 -10.10 -8.34 21.47
C VAL A 469 -8.98 -7.41 21.93
N ALA A 470 -7.74 -7.91 21.88
CA ALA A 470 -6.56 -7.11 22.16
C ALA A 470 -6.47 -5.90 21.20
N GLN A 471 -5.84 -4.81 21.64
CA GLN A 471 -5.65 -3.60 20.82
C GLN A 471 -4.15 -3.33 20.69
N PRO A 472 -3.41 -4.00 19.79
CA PRO A 472 -1.97 -3.79 19.67
C PRO A 472 -1.64 -2.34 19.28
N GLU A 473 -0.62 -1.76 19.92
CA GLU A 473 -0.11 -0.44 19.60
C GLU A 473 1.30 -0.59 19.01
N ILE A 474 1.60 0.13 17.91
CA ILE A 474 2.87 0.02 17.19
C ILE A 474 3.64 1.34 17.32
N THR A 475 4.81 1.28 17.95
CA THR A 475 5.78 2.37 17.96
C THR A 475 6.84 2.11 16.89
N ALA A 476 6.86 2.97 15.87
CA ALA A 476 7.87 2.95 14.80
C ALA A 476 8.41 4.37 14.61
N HIS A 477 9.71 4.55 14.82
CA HIS A 477 10.37 5.84 14.64
C HIS A 477 10.82 6.02 13.19
N SER A 478 10.83 7.26 12.69
CA SER A 478 11.39 7.54 11.35
C SER A 478 12.91 7.36 11.36
N ILE A 479 13.43 6.76 10.29
CA ILE A 479 14.86 6.47 10.09
C ILE A 479 15.35 7.05 8.75
N SER A 480 16.64 6.99 8.49
CA SER A 480 17.26 7.31 7.19
C SER A 480 17.43 6.04 6.35
N TYR A 481 17.43 6.18 5.02
CA TYR A 481 17.77 5.05 4.14
C TYR A 481 19.17 4.50 4.46
N GLY A 482 19.26 3.18 4.67
CA GLY A 482 20.49 2.50 5.08
C GLY A 482 20.63 2.24 6.58
N GLU A 483 19.72 2.77 7.42
CA GLU A 483 19.60 2.41 8.84
C GLU A 483 18.64 1.22 9.03
N ASP A 484 18.83 0.46 10.13
CA ASP A 484 17.89 -0.60 10.53
C ASP A 484 16.73 0.01 11.34
N ALA A 485 15.48 -0.30 10.96
CA ALA A 485 14.32 0.18 11.70
C ALA A 485 14.11 -0.65 12.97
N VAL A 486 14.03 0.01 14.12
CA VAL A 486 13.53 -0.61 15.37
C VAL A 486 12.03 -0.33 15.48
N ILE A 487 11.25 -1.40 15.53
CA ILE A 487 9.79 -1.38 15.65
C ILE A 487 9.42 -2.09 16.94
N GLU A 488 8.57 -1.49 17.75
CA GLU A 488 8.02 -2.09 18.98
C GLU A 488 6.52 -2.23 18.84
N VAL A 489 5.99 -3.41 19.17
CA VAL A 489 4.56 -3.67 19.25
C VAL A 489 4.22 -3.99 20.69
N GLU A 490 3.47 -3.10 21.35
CA GLU A 490 2.85 -3.41 22.62
C GLU A 490 1.50 -4.08 22.38
N VAL A 491 1.22 -5.16 23.09
CA VAL A 491 -0.12 -5.74 23.17
C VAL A 491 -0.60 -5.47 24.60
N PRO A 492 -1.54 -4.54 24.83
CA PRO A 492 -1.89 -4.12 26.18
C PRO A 492 -2.58 -5.24 26.97
N THR A 493 -2.26 -5.34 28.27
CA THR A 493 -2.91 -6.29 29.20
C THR A 493 -4.39 -5.93 29.34
N THR A 494 -5.24 -6.61 28.58
CA THR A 494 -6.66 -6.25 28.42
C THR A 494 -7.54 -7.22 29.20
N GLY A 495 -8.45 -6.71 30.04
CA GLY A 495 -9.28 -7.54 30.91
C GLY A 495 -8.50 -8.30 32.00
N GLY A 496 -7.31 -7.81 32.38
CA GLY A 496 -6.41 -8.47 33.32
C GLY A 496 -5.50 -9.54 32.72
N HIS A 497 -5.62 -9.84 31.41
CA HIS A 497 -4.87 -10.89 30.74
C HIS A 497 -3.59 -10.37 30.09
N THR A 498 -2.42 -10.79 30.58
CA THR A 498 -1.14 -10.52 29.91
C THR A 498 -1.02 -11.42 28.67
N PRO A 499 -0.74 -10.87 27.48
CA PRO A 499 -0.64 -11.63 26.23
C PRO A 499 0.56 -12.58 26.22
N SER A 500 0.39 -13.75 25.60
CA SER A 500 1.38 -14.84 25.62
C SER A 500 1.79 -15.37 24.24
N ALA A 501 1.04 -15.11 23.18
CA ALA A 501 1.39 -15.54 21.83
C ALA A 501 2.46 -14.64 21.17
N GLN A 502 3.13 -15.17 20.13
CA GLN A 502 4.11 -14.39 19.36
C GLN A 502 3.40 -13.36 18.46
N VAL A 503 4.02 -12.20 18.26
CA VAL A 503 3.56 -11.16 17.32
C VAL A 503 4.30 -11.33 16.00
N THR A 504 3.57 -11.19 14.90
CA THR A 504 4.14 -11.08 13.54
C THR A 504 3.95 -9.66 13.02
N ILE A 505 4.98 -9.04 12.46
CA ILE A 505 4.87 -7.78 11.70
C ILE A 505 5.14 -8.01 10.22
N GLU A 506 4.43 -7.30 9.37
CA GLU A 506 4.73 -7.14 7.95
C GLU A 506 5.06 -5.66 7.66
N VAL A 507 6.16 -5.42 6.94
CA VAL A 507 6.59 -4.08 6.50
C VAL A 507 7.41 -4.20 5.21
N ALA A 508 7.16 -3.33 4.23
CA ALA A 508 7.84 -3.34 2.93
C ALA A 508 7.85 -4.72 2.20
N GLY A 509 6.81 -5.53 2.41
CA GLY A 509 6.69 -6.89 1.85
C GLY A 509 7.56 -7.95 2.54
N GLN A 510 8.19 -7.61 3.67
CA GLN A 510 8.95 -8.54 4.52
C GLN A 510 8.18 -8.85 5.80
N SER A 511 8.24 -10.10 6.27
CA SER A 511 7.52 -10.58 7.46
C SER A 511 8.48 -11.06 8.55
N PHE A 512 8.30 -10.58 9.78
CA PHE A 512 9.13 -10.91 10.95
C PHE A 512 8.24 -11.37 12.10
N THR A 513 8.69 -12.33 12.92
CA THR A 513 7.92 -12.83 14.08
C THR A 513 8.81 -12.84 15.32
N SER A 514 8.26 -12.37 16.44
CA SER A 514 8.99 -12.19 17.71
C SER A 514 8.12 -12.57 18.91
N GLY A 515 8.78 -12.99 20.00
CA GLY A 515 8.11 -13.27 21.27
C GLY A 515 7.89 -12.00 22.10
N LEU A 516 6.86 -12.02 22.94
CA LEU A 516 6.62 -10.95 23.91
C LEU A 516 7.56 -11.07 25.11
N VAL A 517 8.12 -9.95 25.55
CA VAL A 517 8.83 -9.81 26.83
C VAL A 517 7.98 -8.92 27.72
N GLY A 518 7.33 -9.50 28.73
CA GLY A 518 6.20 -8.84 29.38
C GLY A 518 5.03 -8.80 28.40
N ASN A 519 4.70 -7.62 27.89
CA ASN A 519 3.63 -7.41 26.92
C ASN A 519 4.06 -6.67 25.63
N THR A 520 5.38 -6.54 25.40
CA THR A 520 5.95 -5.86 24.22
C THR A 520 6.81 -6.82 23.41
N ALA A 521 6.74 -6.74 22.08
CA ALA A 521 7.63 -7.41 21.14
C ALA A 521 8.43 -6.39 20.33
N THR A 522 9.76 -6.47 20.39
CA THR A 522 10.69 -5.61 19.64
C THR A 522 11.20 -6.35 18.40
N PHE A 523 11.35 -5.61 17.31
CA PHE A 523 11.81 -6.08 16.00
C PHE A 523 12.91 -5.15 15.46
N THR A 524 13.87 -5.74 14.73
CA THR A 524 14.89 -5.00 13.97
C THR A 524 14.76 -5.37 12.50
N VAL A 525 14.50 -4.39 11.64
CA VAL A 525 14.19 -4.60 10.22
C VAL A 525 15.21 -3.87 9.34
N PRO A 526 16.12 -4.59 8.68
CA PRO A 526 17.15 -4.01 7.83
C PRO A 526 16.66 -3.72 6.40
N GLY A 527 17.36 -2.83 5.71
CA GLY A 527 17.31 -2.71 4.25
C GLY A 527 16.00 -2.15 3.65
N ILE A 528 15.24 -1.37 4.40
CA ILE A 528 13.98 -0.78 3.94
C ILE A 528 14.27 0.35 2.92
N PRO A 529 13.62 0.38 1.72
CA PRO A 529 13.76 1.48 0.76
C PRO A 529 13.26 2.82 1.30
N GLY A 530 13.75 3.93 0.74
CA GLY A 530 13.25 5.27 1.09
C GLY A 530 11.76 5.47 0.70
N GLY A 531 11.04 6.25 1.50
CA GLY A 531 9.60 6.47 1.39
C GLY A 531 8.83 6.13 2.67
N THR A 532 7.50 6.13 2.58
CA THR A 532 6.61 5.80 3.70
C THR A 532 6.00 4.41 3.50
N HIS A 533 6.14 3.56 4.52
CA HIS A 533 5.71 2.16 4.51
C HIS A 533 4.68 1.93 5.61
N THR A 534 3.64 1.16 5.32
CA THR A 534 2.75 0.63 6.36
C THR A 534 3.45 -0.52 7.09
N VAL A 535 3.51 -0.43 8.41
CA VAL A 535 3.82 -1.56 9.30
C VAL A 535 2.49 -2.13 9.76
N THR A 536 2.23 -3.42 9.52
CA THR A 536 1.04 -4.11 10.02
C THR A 536 1.47 -5.16 11.04
N ALA A 537 1.02 -5.03 12.28
CA ALA A 537 1.25 -6.02 13.32
C ALA A 537 0.02 -6.93 13.47
N THR A 538 0.25 -8.23 13.53
CA THR A 538 -0.75 -9.27 13.78
C THR A 538 -0.41 -9.98 15.09
N TYR A 539 -1.33 -9.92 16.04
CA TYR A 539 -1.36 -10.78 17.21
C TYR A 539 -2.36 -11.92 16.95
N PRO A 540 -1.95 -13.19 16.91
CA PRO A 540 -2.83 -14.30 16.53
C PRO A 540 -3.85 -14.70 17.61
N GLY A 541 -3.88 -13.99 18.74
CA GLY A 541 -4.66 -14.36 19.92
C GLY A 541 -3.95 -15.41 20.78
N ASP A 542 -4.46 -15.61 21.99
CA ASP A 542 -4.04 -16.70 22.89
C ASP A 542 -5.26 -17.31 23.60
N ALA A 543 -5.04 -18.06 24.69
CA ALA A 543 -6.13 -18.68 25.46
C ALA A 543 -7.18 -17.68 25.99
N ASN A 544 -6.80 -16.42 26.22
CA ASN A 544 -7.64 -15.40 26.86
C ASN A 544 -8.03 -14.25 25.92
N LEU A 545 -7.13 -13.89 25.01
CA LEU A 545 -7.26 -12.77 24.07
C LEU A 545 -7.60 -13.26 22.66
N ALA A 546 -8.50 -12.56 21.97
CA ALA A 546 -8.84 -12.83 20.58
C ALA A 546 -7.70 -12.37 19.63
N PRO A 547 -7.65 -12.89 18.38
CA PRO A 547 -6.77 -12.36 17.35
C PRO A 547 -7.05 -10.87 17.10
N ALA A 548 -5.99 -10.10 16.85
CA ALA A 548 -6.06 -8.66 16.63
C ALA A 548 -4.98 -8.18 15.66
N THR A 549 -5.26 -7.09 14.96
CA THR A 549 -4.34 -6.48 14.00
C THR A 549 -4.28 -4.97 14.21
N ALA A 550 -3.09 -4.40 14.12
CA ALA A 550 -2.85 -2.97 14.15
C ALA A 550 -2.02 -2.52 12.95
N SER A 551 -2.02 -1.23 12.62
CA SER A 551 -1.18 -0.69 11.55
C SER A 551 -0.69 0.72 11.88
N ALA A 552 0.57 0.98 11.53
CA ALA A 552 1.24 2.27 11.72
C ALA A 552 2.07 2.64 10.48
N SER A 553 2.61 3.86 10.48
CA SER A 553 3.38 4.42 9.38
C SER A 553 4.85 4.55 9.76
N LEU A 554 5.73 3.87 9.04
CA LEU A 554 7.19 4.03 9.12
C LEU A 554 7.67 4.90 7.95
N THR A 555 8.30 6.03 8.23
CA THR A 555 8.92 6.87 7.20
C THR A 555 10.44 6.65 7.19
N VAL A 556 10.96 6.24 6.05
CA VAL A 556 12.38 6.14 5.74
C VAL A 556 12.77 7.35 4.91
N ALA A 557 13.48 8.30 5.53
CA ALA A 557 13.94 9.52 4.91
C ALA A 557 14.98 9.22 3.82
N ARG A 558 14.85 9.90 2.67
CA ARG A 558 15.85 9.86 1.61
C ARG A 558 17.14 10.53 2.08
N ILE A 559 18.29 9.95 1.73
CA ILE A 559 19.61 10.48 2.07
C ILE A 559 20.24 11.23 0.89
N ALA A 560 21.23 12.08 1.15
CA ALA A 560 21.97 12.74 0.09
C ALA A 560 22.89 11.76 -0.67
N THR A 561 23.08 12.00 -1.97
CA THR A 561 24.15 11.42 -2.78
C THR A 561 25.52 11.91 -2.29
N THR A 562 26.57 11.08 -2.39
CA THR A 562 27.94 11.47 -2.02
C THR A 562 28.61 12.37 -3.05
N GLY A 563 28.08 12.44 -4.27
CA GLY A 563 28.48 13.42 -5.29
C GLY A 563 27.71 13.26 -6.59
N VAL A 564 27.64 14.34 -7.37
CA VAL A 564 27.13 14.36 -8.76
C VAL A 564 28.20 15.05 -9.60
N SER A 565 28.57 14.47 -10.74
CA SER A 565 29.58 15.03 -11.64
C SER A 565 29.40 14.55 -13.09
N GLY A 566 30.06 15.21 -14.04
CA GLY A 566 29.99 14.80 -15.44
C GLY A 566 31.03 15.45 -16.34
N ALA A 567 31.11 14.94 -17.57
CA ALA A 567 31.97 15.42 -18.64
C ALA A 567 31.38 15.08 -20.01
N ALA A 568 31.80 15.81 -21.05
CA ALA A 568 31.45 15.47 -22.43
C ALA A 568 32.03 14.09 -22.80
N GLY A 569 31.20 13.26 -23.45
CA GLY A 569 31.63 12.01 -24.08
C GLY A 569 32.00 12.27 -25.55
N THR A 570 30.99 12.65 -26.33
CA THR A 570 31.15 13.23 -27.66
C THR A 570 30.85 14.73 -27.56
N VAL A 571 31.79 15.59 -27.91
CA VAL A 571 31.55 17.04 -27.94
C VAL A 571 30.65 17.36 -29.15
N PRO A 572 29.55 18.13 -29.00
CA PRO A 572 28.74 18.60 -30.13
C PRO A 572 29.53 19.49 -31.10
N SER A 573 29.07 19.59 -32.35
CA SER A 573 29.48 20.64 -33.28
C SER A 573 28.33 21.65 -33.49
N THR A 574 28.52 22.59 -34.42
CA THR A 574 27.46 23.48 -34.91
C THR A 574 26.36 22.75 -35.68
N THR A 575 26.67 21.56 -36.24
CA THR A 575 25.81 20.76 -37.12
C THR A 575 25.27 19.49 -36.46
N ASP A 576 26.08 18.87 -35.59
CA ASP A 576 25.87 17.53 -35.06
C ASP A 576 25.76 17.51 -33.52
N GLY A 577 24.84 16.69 -33.03
CA GLY A 577 24.64 16.46 -31.61
C GLY A 577 25.79 15.68 -30.94
N GLY A 578 25.93 15.88 -29.64
CA GLY A 578 26.95 15.21 -28.82
C GLY A 578 26.36 14.33 -27.73
N THR A 579 27.20 13.92 -26.78
CA THR A 579 26.79 13.18 -25.57
C THR A 579 27.51 13.68 -24.33
N TYR A 580 26.84 13.59 -23.18
CA TYR A 580 27.37 13.99 -21.88
C TYR A 580 27.24 12.84 -20.88
N ALA A 581 28.36 12.40 -20.31
CA ALA A 581 28.39 11.32 -19.33
C ALA A 581 28.26 11.90 -17.92
N VAL A 582 27.31 11.38 -17.14
CA VAL A 582 27.02 11.84 -15.77
C VAL A 582 27.15 10.67 -14.80
N THR A 583 27.76 10.91 -13.65
CA THR A 583 27.93 9.94 -12.55
C THR A 583 27.25 10.48 -11.28
N VAL A 584 26.51 9.62 -10.60
CA VAL A 584 25.80 9.91 -9.34
C VAL A 584 26.28 8.91 -8.29
N SER A 585 27.14 9.37 -7.38
CA SER A 585 27.76 8.56 -6.34
C SER A 585 26.87 8.45 -5.11
N THR A 586 26.86 7.27 -4.49
CA THR A 586 26.12 6.97 -3.25
C THR A 586 27.08 6.55 -2.13
N PRO A 587 26.62 6.40 -0.86
CA PRO A 587 27.47 5.88 0.22
C PRO A 587 27.82 4.40 0.04
N ASP A 588 29.03 4.01 0.47
CA ASP A 588 29.52 2.64 0.38
C ASP A 588 28.56 1.62 1.03
N GLY A 589 28.33 0.49 0.34
CA GLY A 589 27.49 -0.61 0.81
C GLY A 589 25.99 -0.45 0.58
N LEU A 590 25.52 0.72 0.12
CA LEU A 590 24.14 0.95 -0.29
C LEU A 590 23.94 0.73 -1.79
N ALA A 591 22.68 0.83 -2.26
CA ALA A 591 22.37 0.72 -3.69
C ALA A 591 22.99 1.87 -4.51
N ALA A 592 23.24 1.62 -5.79
CA ALA A 592 23.59 2.67 -6.74
C ALA A 592 22.33 3.46 -7.16
N ALA A 593 22.48 4.76 -7.40
CA ALA A 593 21.37 5.66 -7.73
C ALA A 593 20.68 5.31 -9.07
N THR A 594 19.40 5.68 -9.16
CA THR A 594 18.52 5.55 -10.33
C THR A 594 17.79 6.88 -10.58
N GLY A 595 16.81 6.98 -11.49
CA GLY A 595 16.03 8.22 -11.69
C GLY A 595 16.53 9.08 -12.84
N THR A 596 16.52 10.41 -12.69
CA THR A 596 16.79 11.38 -13.79
C THR A 596 17.91 12.34 -13.44
N VAL A 597 18.72 12.72 -14.43
CA VAL A 597 19.56 13.92 -14.41
C VAL A 597 19.15 14.89 -15.51
N ASN A 598 19.05 16.16 -15.16
CA ASN A 598 18.85 17.28 -16.06
C ASN A 598 20.17 18.07 -16.16
N LEU A 599 20.47 18.55 -17.35
CA LEU A 599 21.61 19.38 -17.69
C LEU A 599 21.12 20.78 -18.07
N THR A 600 21.80 21.80 -17.59
CA THR A 600 21.67 23.18 -18.06
C THR A 600 23.01 23.60 -18.63
N LEU A 601 23.06 23.82 -19.94
CA LEU A 601 24.25 24.21 -20.68
C LEU A 601 24.20 25.72 -20.93
N VAL A 602 25.23 26.46 -20.55
CA VAL A 602 25.24 27.93 -20.61
C VAL A 602 26.47 28.44 -21.37
N LYS A 603 26.26 29.40 -22.28
CA LYS A 603 27.32 30.12 -23.00
C LYS A 603 26.96 31.60 -23.19
N GLY A 604 27.62 32.48 -22.44
CA GLY A 604 27.50 33.94 -22.54
C GLY A 604 26.16 34.51 -22.05
N GLY A 605 25.09 34.15 -22.75
CA GLY A 605 23.68 34.36 -22.37
C GLY A 605 22.72 33.32 -22.94
N LEU A 606 23.18 32.44 -23.84
CA LEU A 606 22.42 31.29 -24.33
C LEU A 606 22.33 30.21 -23.24
N THR A 607 21.18 29.57 -23.14
CA THR A 607 20.91 28.48 -22.18
C THR A 607 20.18 27.35 -22.91
N GLU A 608 20.72 26.14 -22.85
CA GLU A 608 20.17 24.93 -23.45
C GLU A 608 19.94 23.85 -22.39
N HIS A 609 19.01 22.93 -22.65
CA HIS A 609 18.60 21.89 -21.70
C HIS A 609 18.61 20.49 -22.32
N ALA A 610 19.06 19.51 -21.53
CA ALA A 610 19.01 18.09 -21.90
C ALA A 610 18.75 17.22 -20.66
N SER A 611 18.18 16.03 -20.84
CA SER A 611 17.82 15.13 -19.73
C SER A 611 18.15 13.67 -20.04
N GLY A 612 18.54 12.88 -19.04
CA GLY A 612 18.78 11.44 -19.22
C GLY A 612 18.55 10.62 -17.96
N THR A 613 18.23 9.33 -18.15
CA THR A 613 17.96 8.39 -17.07
C THR A 613 19.24 7.87 -16.43
N VAL A 614 19.33 7.95 -15.11
CA VAL A 614 20.37 7.32 -14.29
C VAL A 614 20.03 5.84 -14.09
N THR A 615 20.97 4.95 -14.36
CA THR A 615 20.87 3.52 -14.06
C THR A 615 22.20 3.03 -13.52
N GLY A 616 22.21 2.49 -12.29
CA GLY A 616 23.44 2.00 -11.66
C GLY A 616 24.43 3.11 -11.31
N GLY A 617 23.94 4.32 -10.97
CA GLY A 617 24.79 5.47 -10.64
C GLY A 617 25.41 6.18 -11.84
N SER A 618 24.95 5.94 -13.07
CA SER A 618 25.44 6.63 -14.27
C SER A 618 24.35 6.89 -15.30
N ALA A 619 24.52 7.94 -16.10
CA ALA A 619 23.67 8.29 -17.24
C ALA A 619 24.54 8.73 -18.44
N LEU A 620 24.04 8.52 -19.66
CA LEU A 620 24.58 9.11 -20.89
C LEU A 620 23.47 9.95 -21.52
N VAL A 621 23.63 11.27 -21.46
CA VAL A 621 22.66 12.25 -21.95
C VAL A 621 23.00 12.60 -23.39
N SER A 622 21.99 12.66 -24.27
CA SER A 622 22.16 13.19 -25.63
C SER A 622 22.13 14.71 -25.60
N LEU A 623 23.03 15.37 -26.33
CA LEU A 623 23.04 16.81 -26.52
C LEU A 623 22.60 17.16 -27.96
N PRO A 624 21.92 18.29 -28.19
CA PRO A 624 21.71 18.82 -29.53
C PRO A 624 23.04 19.31 -30.13
N ALA A 625 23.01 19.71 -31.41
CA ALA A 625 24.04 20.58 -31.98
C ALA A 625 24.02 21.94 -31.25
N LEU A 626 25.17 22.60 -31.15
CA LEU A 626 25.34 23.83 -30.35
C LEU A 626 26.22 24.84 -31.10
N SER A 627 25.89 26.12 -31.05
CA SER A 627 26.75 27.16 -31.66
C SER A 627 28.12 27.26 -30.98
N ALA A 628 29.15 27.68 -31.73
CA ALA A 628 30.54 27.63 -31.30
C ALA A 628 30.87 28.47 -30.05
N GLY A 629 31.90 28.06 -29.31
CA GLY A 629 32.36 28.66 -28.05
C GLY A 629 32.27 27.71 -26.85
N THR A 630 32.72 28.18 -25.68
CA THR A 630 32.81 27.37 -24.46
C THR A 630 31.47 27.31 -23.72
N TRP A 631 30.91 26.12 -23.58
CA TRP A 631 29.71 25.84 -22.80
C TRP A 631 30.08 25.32 -21.41
N THR A 632 29.54 25.94 -20.36
CA THR A 632 29.54 25.40 -18.99
C THR A 632 28.29 24.56 -18.75
N VAL A 633 28.39 23.51 -17.92
CA VAL A 633 27.28 22.58 -17.67
C VAL A 633 26.99 22.50 -16.17
N ASP A 634 25.78 22.83 -15.77
CA ASP A 634 25.24 22.50 -14.44
C ASP A 634 24.41 21.22 -14.51
N ILE A 635 24.52 20.36 -13.49
CA ILE A 635 23.88 19.04 -13.42
C ILE A 635 22.93 19.02 -12.22
N ALA A 636 21.66 18.75 -12.46
CA ALA A 636 20.64 18.55 -11.43
C ALA A 636 20.12 17.10 -11.47
N TYR A 637 20.43 16.33 -10.43
CA TYR A 637 19.89 15.00 -10.18
C TYR A 637 18.56 15.12 -9.42
N GLU A 638 17.48 14.53 -9.94
CA GLU A 638 16.12 14.65 -9.39
C GLU A 638 15.87 13.77 -8.15
N GLY A 639 16.80 12.86 -7.82
CA GLY A 639 16.60 11.85 -6.79
C GLY A 639 15.91 10.58 -7.30
N ASP A 640 15.82 9.58 -6.43
CA ASP A 640 15.03 8.35 -6.64
C ASP A 640 14.30 7.97 -5.34
N SER A 641 13.79 6.74 -5.19
CA SER A 641 13.09 6.34 -3.96
C SER A 641 13.93 6.52 -2.69
N ASN A 642 15.25 6.34 -2.79
CA ASN A 642 16.20 6.23 -1.69
C ASN A 642 17.04 7.51 -1.51
N TYR A 643 17.32 8.21 -2.61
CA TYR A 643 18.21 9.37 -2.66
C TYR A 643 17.46 10.67 -2.91
N ALA A 644 17.82 11.69 -2.14
CA ALA A 644 17.32 13.06 -2.31
C ALA A 644 17.88 13.70 -3.61
N PRO A 645 17.23 14.75 -4.14
CA PRO A 645 17.79 15.54 -5.23
C PRO A 645 19.18 16.08 -4.88
N GLY A 646 20.05 16.21 -5.89
CA GLY A 646 21.43 16.67 -5.72
C GLY A 646 21.90 17.48 -6.91
N THR A 647 22.85 18.38 -6.70
CA THR A 647 23.44 19.22 -7.75
C THR A 647 24.94 18.99 -7.86
N GLY A 648 25.47 19.03 -9.08
CA GLY A 648 26.90 18.98 -9.36
C GLY A 648 27.26 19.89 -10.51
N THR A 649 28.49 20.41 -10.53
CA THR A 649 29.03 21.10 -11.70
C THR A 649 29.65 20.10 -12.65
N GLY A 650 29.30 20.20 -13.92
CA GLY A 650 29.90 19.44 -15.00
C GLY A 650 31.20 20.09 -15.50
N SER A 651 32.03 19.28 -16.17
CA SER A 651 33.16 19.79 -16.95
C SER A 651 32.64 20.59 -18.14
N SER A 652 33.13 21.81 -18.32
CA SER A 652 32.87 22.61 -19.52
C SER A 652 33.56 22.02 -20.76
N PHE A 653 33.01 22.31 -21.94
CA PHE A 653 33.60 21.92 -23.22
C PHE A 653 33.57 23.09 -24.21
N LEU A 654 34.49 23.07 -25.17
CA LEU A 654 34.54 24.00 -26.30
C LEU A 654 33.88 23.35 -27.50
N VAL A 655 32.89 24.02 -28.08
CA VAL A 655 32.45 23.73 -29.45
C VAL A 655 33.24 24.62 -30.39
N GLU A 656 33.89 24.04 -31.39
CA GLU A 656 34.69 24.80 -32.37
C GLU A 656 33.80 25.30 -33.52
N ARG A 657 34.30 26.29 -34.28
CA ARG A 657 33.64 26.75 -35.52
C ARG A 657 33.86 25.71 -36.63
N GLY A 658 32.94 25.64 -37.59
CA GLY A 658 33.13 24.86 -38.80
C GLY A 658 34.20 25.46 -39.72
N GLU A 659 35.05 24.62 -40.31
CA GLU A 659 35.89 25.00 -41.44
C GLU A 659 35.01 25.01 -42.70
N GLY A 660 34.83 26.18 -43.33
CA GLY A 660 34.00 26.33 -44.54
C GLY A 660 34.76 25.97 -45.83
N GLU A 661 34.07 25.41 -46.82
CA GLU A 661 34.64 25.16 -48.16
C GLU A 661 34.61 26.44 -49.01
N HIS A 662 35.53 27.37 -48.74
CA HIS A 662 35.61 28.67 -49.43
C HIS A 662 36.23 28.56 -50.84
N LEU A 663 35.66 29.29 -51.81
CA LEU A 663 36.04 29.25 -53.23
C LEU A 663 36.31 30.67 -53.78
N VAL A 664 37.25 30.80 -54.71
CA VAL A 664 37.50 32.04 -55.47
C VAL A 664 37.56 31.73 -56.97
N ASP A 665 36.90 32.57 -57.79
CA ASP A 665 37.09 32.63 -59.24
C ASP A 665 37.62 34.03 -59.65
N ALA A 666 38.60 34.04 -60.55
CA ALA A 666 39.33 35.24 -60.98
C ALA A 666 39.89 35.06 -62.40
N PRO A 667 39.04 35.11 -63.44
CA PRO A 667 39.45 34.86 -64.82
C PRO A 667 40.46 35.91 -65.35
N ASN A 668 41.42 35.45 -66.15
CA ASN A 668 42.36 36.31 -66.87
C ASN A 668 41.66 37.04 -68.03
N VAL A 669 41.89 38.34 -68.17
CA VAL A 669 41.21 39.23 -69.15
C VAL A 669 42.19 39.88 -70.14
N PRO A 670 41.75 40.37 -71.31
CA PRO A 670 42.56 41.24 -72.17
C PRO A 670 42.61 42.68 -71.65
N TYR A 671 43.63 43.44 -72.07
CA TYR A 671 43.74 44.86 -71.74
C TYR A 671 42.55 45.69 -72.25
N GLY A 672 41.89 46.39 -71.33
CA GLY A 672 40.70 47.20 -71.59
C GLY A 672 39.40 46.61 -71.03
N GLU A 673 39.43 45.38 -70.52
CA GLU A 673 38.35 44.77 -69.73
C GLU A 673 38.66 44.86 -68.22
N ASP A 674 37.61 44.89 -67.40
CA ASP A 674 37.73 44.93 -65.94
C ASP A 674 37.99 43.51 -65.39
N VAL A 675 38.90 43.38 -64.43
CA VAL A 675 39.11 42.12 -63.71
C VAL A 675 37.97 41.92 -62.70
N ILE A 676 37.22 40.82 -62.85
CA ILE A 676 36.22 40.41 -61.86
C ILE A 676 36.84 39.33 -60.97
N ILE A 677 36.74 39.52 -59.65
CA ILE A 677 37.07 38.50 -58.64
C ILE A 677 35.81 38.19 -57.86
N THR A 678 35.42 36.91 -57.85
CA THR A 678 34.26 36.39 -57.13
C THR A 678 34.75 35.49 -56.01
N PHE A 679 34.25 35.67 -54.80
CA PHE A 679 34.55 34.85 -53.63
C PHE A 679 33.25 34.31 -53.05
N THR A 680 33.16 32.99 -52.92
CA THR A 680 32.01 32.29 -52.38
C THR A 680 32.41 31.64 -51.05
N ILE A 681 31.66 31.95 -50.01
CA ILE A 681 31.89 31.54 -48.63
C ILE A 681 31.09 30.26 -48.39
N GLY A 682 31.72 29.09 -48.47
CA GLY A 682 31.02 27.82 -48.29
C GLY A 682 30.39 27.71 -46.89
N THR A 683 29.07 27.58 -46.84
CA THR A 683 28.28 27.39 -45.62
C THR A 683 27.68 25.97 -45.60
N ALA A 684 27.49 25.39 -44.41
CA ALA A 684 27.03 24.00 -44.29
C ALA A 684 25.50 23.84 -44.34
N ASP A 685 24.76 24.88 -43.91
CA ASP A 685 23.32 24.83 -43.62
C ASP A 685 22.54 25.99 -44.26
N GLU A 686 23.02 26.53 -45.41
CA GLU A 686 22.44 27.67 -46.14
C GLU A 686 22.26 28.99 -45.33
N ALA A 687 22.86 29.08 -44.13
CA ALA A 687 22.86 30.29 -43.33
C ALA A 687 23.76 31.38 -43.94
N GLU A 688 23.21 32.59 -44.15
CA GLU A 688 23.94 33.75 -44.68
C GLU A 688 25.19 34.09 -43.84
N PRO A 689 26.41 34.15 -44.43
CA PRO A 689 27.63 34.44 -43.69
C PRO A 689 27.69 35.90 -43.21
N THR A 690 27.85 36.10 -41.90
CA THR A 690 27.69 37.43 -41.24
C THR A 690 29.01 38.14 -40.89
N GLY A 691 30.15 37.55 -41.24
CA GLY A 691 31.48 38.13 -41.07
C GLY A 691 31.77 39.24 -42.09
N SER A 692 33.05 39.65 -42.18
CA SER A 692 33.52 40.62 -43.16
C SER A 692 34.44 39.98 -44.19
N ALA A 693 34.26 40.34 -45.46
CA ALA A 693 35.11 39.91 -46.57
C ALA A 693 36.01 41.06 -47.06
N LEU A 694 37.26 40.75 -47.39
CA LEU A 694 38.27 41.73 -47.81
C LEU A 694 39.10 41.19 -48.98
N LEU A 695 39.25 41.99 -50.04
CA LEU A 695 40.19 41.73 -51.13
C LEU A 695 41.39 42.67 -51.00
N THR A 696 42.56 42.14 -50.67
CA THR A 696 43.84 42.85 -50.84
C THR A 696 44.37 42.60 -52.24
N PHE A 697 44.22 43.55 -53.16
CA PHE A 697 44.71 43.45 -54.54
C PHE A 697 45.93 44.35 -54.74
N ASN A 698 47.07 43.77 -55.13
CA ASN A 698 48.34 44.49 -55.32
C ASN A 698 48.74 45.41 -54.12
N GLY A 699 48.43 44.96 -52.89
CA GLY A 699 48.72 45.72 -51.66
C GLY A 699 47.80 46.90 -51.38
N THR A 700 46.64 46.98 -52.04
CA THR A 700 45.54 47.91 -51.70
C THR A 700 44.31 47.10 -51.28
N ASP A 701 43.63 47.54 -50.23
CA ASP A 701 42.51 46.82 -49.62
C ASP A 701 41.15 47.33 -50.14
N TYR A 702 40.30 46.38 -50.53
CA TYR A 702 38.95 46.60 -51.07
C TYR A 702 37.95 45.81 -50.22
N PRO A 703 37.24 46.45 -49.27
CA PRO A 703 36.21 45.77 -48.48
C PRO A 703 35.08 45.29 -49.39
N GLY A 704 34.62 44.06 -49.19
CA GLY A 704 33.49 43.47 -49.90
C GLY A 704 32.18 43.64 -49.14
N THR A 705 31.06 43.55 -49.85
CA THR A 705 29.74 43.35 -49.25
C THR A 705 29.26 41.97 -49.65
N ILE A 706 28.91 41.16 -48.66
CA ILE A 706 28.34 39.82 -48.84
C ILE A 706 26.89 39.97 -49.31
N GLN A 707 26.49 39.18 -50.31
CA GLN A 707 25.12 39.05 -50.81
C GLN A 707 24.89 37.57 -51.13
N GLY A 708 24.03 36.90 -50.37
CA GLY A 708 24.05 35.44 -50.36
C GLY A 708 25.32 34.93 -49.68
N ASP A 709 25.86 33.83 -50.19
CA ASP A 709 27.18 33.30 -49.85
C ASP A 709 28.36 34.08 -50.49
N THR A 710 28.09 35.05 -51.37
CA THR A 710 29.06 35.50 -52.37
C THR A 710 29.41 36.99 -52.30
N VAL A 711 30.64 37.32 -52.70
CA VAL A 711 31.23 38.67 -52.77
C VAL A 711 31.87 38.87 -54.14
N VAL A 712 31.61 40.00 -54.80
CA VAL A 712 32.16 40.32 -56.13
C VAL A 712 32.89 41.67 -56.12
N TRP A 713 34.12 41.69 -56.60
CA TRP A 713 34.90 42.90 -56.83
C TRP A 713 35.20 43.07 -58.33
N ALA A 714 34.99 44.28 -58.84
CA ALA A 714 35.34 44.67 -60.21
C ALA A 714 36.49 45.69 -60.20
N LEU A 715 37.59 45.37 -60.87
CA LEU A 715 38.84 46.14 -60.87
C LEU A 715 39.21 46.58 -62.29
N GLY A 716 38.76 47.77 -62.65
CA GLY A 716 38.99 48.37 -63.96
C GLY A 716 40.26 49.20 -64.10
N GLY A 717 40.61 49.53 -65.34
CA GLY A 717 41.73 50.43 -65.68
C GLY A 717 43.13 49.84 -65.45
N LEU A 718 43.25 48.52 -65.27
CA LEU A 718 44.51 47.82 -65.03
C LEU A 718 45.42 47.83 -66.28
N GLY A 719 46.73 47.79 -66.05
CA GLY A 719 47.74 47.63 -67.10
C GLY A 719 47.92 46.17 -67.50
N VAL A 720 48.62 45.90 -68.60
CA VAL A 720 49.08 44.54 -68.91
C VAL A 720 50.08 44.09 -67.86
N GLY A 721 49.82 42.94 -67.24
CA GLY A 721 50.64 42.39 -66.16
C GLY A 721 49.94 41.27 -65.40
N THR A 722 50.65 40.68 -64.44
CA THR A 722 50.11 39.71 -63.49
C THR A 722 50.02 40.38 -62.12
N TYR A 723 48.84 40.29 -61.49
CA TYR A 723 48.49 40.93 -60.24
C TYR A 723 48.21 39.87 -59.18
N GLY A 724 48.96 39.93 -58.06
CA GLY A 724 48.70 39.10 -56.89
C GLY A 724 47.58 39.67 -56.05
N TYR A 725 46.72 38.78 -55.55
CA TYR A 725 45.63 39.13 -54.66
C TYR A 725 45.51 38.16 -53.48
N THR A 726 44.89 38.63 -52.41
CA THR A 726 44.42 37.81 -51.29
C THR A 726 42.96 38.17 -51.02
N VAL A 727 42.08 37.18 -50.94
CA VAL A 727 40.75 37.34 -50.36
C VAL A 727 40.74 36.72 -48.97
N SER A 728 40.16 37.40 -47.99
CA SER A 728 39.96 36.87 -46.64
C SER A 728 38.54 37.07 -46.12
N TYR A 729 38.14 36.15 -45.25
CA TYR A 729 36.90 36.19 -44.46
C TYR A 729 37.25 36.19 -42.98
N THR A 730 36.60 37.04 -42.17
CA THR A 730 36.89 37.14 -40.72
C THR A 730 36.30 36.03 -39.86
N GLY A 731 35.52 35.12 -40.44
CA GLY A 731 34.64 34.22 -39.69
C GLY A 731 33.46 34.95 -39.02
N ASP A 732 32.56 34.16 -38.44
CA ASP A 732 31.35 34.61 -37.72
C ASP A 732 31.09 33.74 -36.46
N GLU A 733 29.85 33.48 -36.05
CA GLU A 733 29.55 32.58 -34.91
C GLU A 733 29.57 31.08 -35.27
N VAL A 734 29.51 30.74 -36.56
CA VAL A 734 29.42 29.37 -37.08
C VAL A 734 30.67 28.99 -37.87
N ILE A 735 31.15 29.88 -38.73
CA ILE A 735 32.21 29.64 -39.72
C ILE A 735 33.54 30.26 -39.26
N ALA A 736 34.64 29.53 -39.44
CA ALA A 736 36.00 29.97 -39.15
C ALA A 736 36.49 31.14 -40.04
N ASP A 737 37.57 31.81 -39.64
CA ASP A 737 38.27 32.77 -40.50
C ASP A 737 39.09 32.05 -41.58
N ALA A 738 39.15 32.65 -42.77
CA ALA A 738 39.73 32.05 -43.96
C ALA A 738 40.52 33.07 -44.80
N SER A 739 41.51 32.61 -45.56
CA SER A 739 42.34 33.45 -46.43
C SER A 739 42.89 32.65 -47.61
N ILE A 740 42.65 33.16 -48.83
CA ILE A 740 43.03 32.53 -50.11
C ILE A 740 43.82 33.56 -50.93
N SER A 741 45.02 33.20 -51.39
CA SER A 741 45.87 34.04 -52.23
C SER A 741 46.17 33.37 -53.57
N ASP A 742 46.03 34.11 -54.67
CA ASP A 742 46.43 33.68 -56.01
C ASP A 742 46.79 34.89 -56.91
N VAL A 743 46.90 34.69 -58.21
CA VAL A 743 47.23 35.71 -59.21
C VAL A 743 46.25 35.74 -60.38
N VAL A 744 45.94 36.94 -60.87
CA VAL A 744 45.16 37.15 -62.11
C VAL A 744 45.94 38.05 -63.07
N SER A 745 45.84 37.78 -64.37
CA SER A 745 46.64 38.44 -65.40
C SER A 745 45.79 39.19 -66.43
N VAL A 746 46.17 40.44 -66.67
CA VAL A 746 45.67 41.26 -67.77
C VAL A 746 46.61 41.10 -68.95
N THR A 747 46.10 40.61 -70.08
CA THR A 747 46.87 40.14 -71.22
C THR A 747 46.91 41.16 -72.38
N LYS A 748 47.91 41.06 -73.25
CA LYS A 748 48.04 41.96 -74.40
C LYS A 748 46.96 41.70 -75.44
N ILE A 749 46.42 42.77 -76.00
CA ILE A 749 45.41 42.73 -77.07
C ILE A 749 46.06 42.75 -78.46
N ALA A 750 45.36 42.28 -79.48
CA ALA A 750 45.81 42.38 -80.87
C ALA A 750 45.63 43.81 -81.43
N VAL A 751 46.46 44.21 -82.39
CA VAL A 751 46.24 45.44 -83.16
C VAL A 751 45.11 45.24 -84.17
N ALA A 752 44.34 46.28 -84.47
CA ALA A 752 43.24 46.21 -85.43
C ALA A 752 43.71 46.22 -86.89
N GLY A 753 44.94 46.66 -87.15
CA GLY A 753 45.57 46.55 -88.47
C GLY A 753 47.02 47.02 -88.51
N LEU A 754 47.78 46.51 -89.48
CA LEU A 754 49.14 46.95 -89.79
C LEU A 754 49.20 47.25 -91.29
N THR A 755 49.67 48.45 -91.66
CA THR A 755 49.67 48.93 -93.05
C THR A 755 50.95 49.71 -93.36
N GLY A 756 51.34 49.77 -94.64
CA GLY A 756 52.43 50.63 -95.08
C GLY A 756 52.70 50.52 -96.58
N GLY A 757 53.56 51.40 -97.09
CA GLY A 757 53.95 51.45 -98.50
C GLY A 757 55.13 52.40 -98.76
N VAL A 758 55.78 52.22 -99.90
CA VAL A 758 56.86 53.09 -100.37
C VAL A 758 56.27 54.46 -100.72
N THR A 759 56.74 55.51 -100.06
CA THR A 759 56.32 56.90 -100.29
C THR A 759 57.25 57.63 -101.26
N THR A 760 58.54 57.28 -101.26
CA THR A 760 59.53 57.71 -102.25
C THR A 760 60.38 56.50 -102.65
N ALA A 761 60.47 56.18 -103.94
CA ALA A 761 61.27 55.05 -104.40
C ALA A 761 62.78 55.38 -104.33
N PRO A 762 63.62 54.54 -103.68
CA PRO A 762 65.07 54.70 -103.70
C PRO A 762 65.63 54.38 -105.09
N THR A 763 66.77 54.99 -105.43
CA THR A 763 67.53 54.71 -106.65
C THR A 763 68.87 54.03 -106.31
N THR A 764 69.76 53.88 -107.29
CA THR A 764 71.16 53.49 -107.05
C THR A 764 72.00 54.60 -106.40
N THR A 765 71.51 55.84 -106.35
CA THR A 765 72.24 57.05 -105.93
C THR A 765 71.53 57.85 -104.84
N ASP A 766 70.21 57.73 -104.72
CA ASP A 766 69.35 58.56 -103.89
C ASP A 766 68.51 57.69 -102.94
N GLU A 767 68.38 58.12 -101.69
CA GLU A 767 67.60 57.42 -100.67
C GLU A 767 66.08 57.59 -100.90
N GLY A 768 65.32 56.56 -100.52
CA GLY A 768 63.87 56.53 -100.60
C GLY A 768 63.20 56.70 -99.23
N ALA A 769 61.90 56.51 -99.19
CA ALA A 769 61.10 56.58 -97.97
C ALA A 769 59.95 55.57 -98.00
N PHE A 770 59.59 55.06 -96.82
CA PHE A 770 58.50 54.13 -96.59
C PHE A 770 57.64 54.60 -95.41
N GLY A 771 56.34 54.76 -95.64
CA GLY A 771 55.37 55.08 -94.58
C GLY A 771 54.68 53.84 -94.05
N ALA A 772 54.48 53.75 -92.74
CA ALA A 772 53.79 52.66 -92.05
C ALA A 772 52.82 53.22 -91.00
N ALA A 773 51.75 52.48 -90.70
CA ALA A 773 50.79 52.81 -89.65
C ALA A 773 50.18 51.56 -89.00
N VAL A 774 49.94 51.65 -87.70
CA VAL A 774 49.29 50.62 -86.87
C VAL A 774 47.96 51.16 -86.37
N ALA A 775 46.88 50.45 -86.64
CA ALA A 775 45.52 50.83 -86.27
C ALA A 775 45.04 50.09 -85.01
N THR A 776 44.19 50.76 -84.23
CA THR A 776 43.53 50.23 -83.03
C THR A 776 42.01 50.28 -83.17
N SER A 777 41.32 49.54 -82.31
CA SER A 777 39.86 49.55 -82.19
C SER A 777 39.43 50.46 -81.03
N GLY A 778 38.40 51.27 -81.25
CA GLY A 778 37.81 52.13 -80.22
C GLY A 778 38.78 53.20 -79.70
N SER A 779 38.69 53.50 -78.40
CA SER A 779 39.48 54.54 -77.72
C SER A 779 40.71 54.00 -76.98
N LEU A 780 41.24 52.85 -77.40
CA LEU A 780 42.44 52.26 -76.80
C LEU A 780 43.70 53.11 -77.09
N PRO A 781 44.73 53.10 -76.22
CA PRO A 781 45.93 53.92 -76.38
C PRO A 781 46.65 53.71 -77.72
N THR A 782 47.22 54.77 -78.28
CA THR A 782 47.90 54.73 -79.58
C THR A 782 49.11 53.78 -79.56
N PRO A 783 49.31 52.90 -80.56
CA PRO A 783 50.43 51.94 -80.56
C PRO A 783 51.78 52.64 -80.61
N THR A 784 52.69 52.18 -79.75
CA THR A 784 54.09 52.61 -79.65
C THR A 784 55.02 51.48 -80.09
N GLY A 785 56.33 51.69 -80.10
CA GLY A 785 57.32 50.65 -80.43
C GLY A 785 57.85 50.74 -81.86
N THR A 786 58.36 49.63 -82.38
CA THR A 786 59.20 49.61 -83.59
C THR A 786 58.48 48.97 -84.77
N ILE A 787 58.54 49.66 -85.91
CA ILE A 787 58.27 49.13 -87.24
C ILE A 787 59.60 48.72 -87.87
N THR A 788 59.67 47.51 -88.42
CA THR A 788 60.77 47.07 -89.27
C THR A 788 60.26 46.82 -90.69
N VAL A 789 60.81 47.56 -91.65
CA VAL A 789 60.62 47.31 -93.09
C VAL A 789 61.75 46.41 -93.55
N THR A 790 61.41 45.26 -94.10
CA THR A 790 62.38 44.30 -94.65
C THR A 790 62.28 44.28 -96.16
N LEU A 791 63.41 44.58 -96.82
CA LEU A 791 63.61 44.57 -98.26
C LEU A 791 64.49 43.37 -98.62
N ALA A 792 63.98 42.41 -99.40
CA ALA A 792 64.72 41.19 -99.76
C ALA A 792 64.78 40.95 -101.28
N LYS A 793 65.95 40.54 -101.77
CA LYS A 793 66.25 40.29 -103.18
C LYS A 793 67.33 39.22 -103.33
N GLY A 794 66.91 38.01 -103.69
CA GLY A 794 67.77 36.82 -103.55
C GLY A 794 68.24 36.69 -102.10
N ASP A 795 69.51 36.33 -101.90
CA ASP A 795 70.11 36.23 -100.56
C ASP A 795 70.38 37.58 -99.89
N THR A 796 70.21 38.71 -100.61
CA THR A 796 70.44 40.05 -100.05
C THR A 796 69.20 40.54 -99.33
N THR A 797 69.30 40.78 -98.02
CA THR A 797 68.24 41.36 -97.19
C THR A 797 68.72 42.65 -96.54
N VAL A 798 67.88 43.67 -96.56
CA VAL A 798 68.10 44.99 -95.94
C VAL A 798 66.91 45.28 -95.02
N THR A 799 67.18 45.45 -93.72
CA THR A 799 66.17 45.82 -92.72
C THR A 799 66.38 47.28 -92.31
N VAL A 800 65.32 48.09 -92.37
CA VAL A 800 65.32 49.45 -91.80
C VAL A 800 64.22 49.59 -90.77
N ASN A 801 64.54 50.26 -89.66
CA ASN A 801 63.66 50.38 -88.50
C ASN A 801 63.20 51.83 -88.33
N GLY A 802 61.92 52.02 -88.01
CA GLY A 802 61.37 53.29 -87.55
C GLY A 802 60.60 53.10 -86.26
N THR A 803 60.61 54.13 -85.40
CA THR A 803 59.76 54.16 -84.20
C THR A 803 58.40 54.76 -84.57
N LEU A 804 57.32 54.21 -84.01
CA LEU A 804 55.98 54.81 -84.13
C LEU A 804 55.91 56.14 -83.34
N ALA A 805 55.39 57.17 -84.00
CA ALA A 805 54.91 58.41 -83.40
C ALA A 805 53.45 58.59 -83.85
N ASP A 806 52.54 58.81 -82.90
CA ASP A 806 51.09 58.92 -83.13
C ASP A 806 50.50 57.78 -84.00
N GLY A 807 51.00 56.55 -83.81
CA GLY A 807 50.55 55.35 -84.50
C GLY A 807 51.11 55.16 -85.91
N ALA A 808 51.99 56.06 -86.39
CA ALA A 808 52.63 55.98 -87.70
C ALA A 808 54.16 56.10 -87.63
N ALA A 809 54.86 55.59 -88.65
CA ALA A 809 56.29 55.74 -88.81
C ALA A 809 56.64 56.08 -90.27
N SER A 810 57.65 56.91 -90.48
CA SER A 810 58.28 57.12 -91.79
C SER A 810 59.74 56.71 -91.69
N VAL A 811 60.16 55.79 -92.55
CA VAL A 811 61.50 55.17 -92.51
C VAL A 811 62.23 55.47 -93.82
N THR A 812 63.45 56.00 -93.73
CA THR A 812 64.32 56.18 -94.91
C THR A 812 64.73 54.81 -95.45
N LEU A 813 64.58 54.61 -96.76
CA LEU A 813 65.12 53.45 -97.46
C LEU A 813 66.50 53.82 -98.02
N PRO A 814 67.55 53.00 -97.82
CA PRO A 814 68.87 53.29 -98.39
C PRO A 814 68.83 53.20 -99.92
N THR A 815 69.93 53.61 -100.57
CA THR A 815 70.14 53.32 -101.99
C THR A 815 70.13 51.81 -102.24
N LEU A 816 69.50 51.39 -103.34
CA LEU A 816 69.28 49.97 -103.67
C LEU A 816 69.83 49.62 -105.05
N ALA A 817 70.30 48.39 -105.20
CA ALA A 817 70.80 47.89 -106.48
C ALA A 817 69.66 47.54 -107.46
N VAL A 818 69.85 47.89 -108.74
CA VAL A 818 68.91 47.72 -109.87
C VAL A 818 68.25 46.34 -109.92
N GLY A 819 66.92 46.30 -109.95
CA GLY A 819 66.07 45.10 -109.97
C GLY A 819 64.98 45.11 -108.89
N SER A 820 64.19 44.05 -108.83
CA SER A 820 63.03 43.92 -107.92
C SER A 820 63.42 43.51 -106.50
N TRP A 821 62.77 44.11 -105.50
CA TRP A 821 62.88 43.80 -104.07
C TRP A 821 61.50 43.49 -103.49
N THR A 822 61.36 42.38 -102.77
CA THR A 822 60.16 42.09 -101.97
C THR A 822 60.15 42.91 -100.68
N VAL A 823 58.99 43.42 -100.28
CA VAL A 823 58.81 44.28 -99.10
C VAL A 823 57.85 43.63 -98.12
N SER A 824 58.29 43.44 -96.87
CA SER A 824 57.44 43.03 -95.75
C SER A 824 57.60 43.97 -94.55
N LEU A 825 56.54 44.07 -93.75
CA LEU A 825 56.40 45.01 -92.66
C LEU A 825 56.08 44.26 -91.37
N THR A 826 56.91 44.44 -90.35
CA THR A 826 56.68 43.90 -89.01
C THR A 826 56.53 45.02 -87.99
N TYR A 827 55.67 44.78 -87.01
CA TYR A 827 55.47 45.60 -85.83
C TYR A 827 55.86 44.80 -84.59
N SER A 828 56.72 45.36 -83.74
CA SER A 828 57.29 44.67 -82.57
C SER A 828 56.28 44.30 -81.48
N GLY A 829 55.07 44.90 -81.50
CA GLY A 829 54.26 45.03 -80.29
C GLY A 829 54.85 46.07 -79.34
N ASP A 830 54.13 46.37 -78.26
CA ASP A 830 54.58 47.24 -77.17
C ASP A 830 54.12 46.71 -75.80
N GLY A 831 53.89 47.58 -74.80
CA GLY A 831 53.37 47.18 -73.50
C GLY A 831 51.95 46.62 -73.54
N ILE A 832 51.11 47.13 -74.44
CA ILE A 832 49.66 46.84 -74.54
C ILE A 832 49.39 45.87 -75.69
N TYR A 833 50.06 46.05 -76.83
CA TYR A 833 49.75 45.35 -78.07
C TYR A 833 50.69 44.19 -78.38
N ASN A 834 50.10 43.12 -78.92
CA ASN A 834 50.84 42.01 -79.51
C ASN A 834 51.58 42.42 -80.80
N ALA A 835 52.66 41.71 -81.11
CA ALA A 835 53.41 41.87 -82.35
C ALA A 835 52.58 41.47 -83.58
N ALA A 836 52.83 42.11 -84.73
CA ALA A 836 52.11 41.87 -85.97
C ALA A 836 53.05 41.87 -87.19
N SER A 837 52.63 41.24 -88.28
CA SER A 837 53.40 41.13 -89.52
C SER A 837 52.49 41.11 -90.74
N THR A 838 52.88 41.78 -91.82
CA THR A 838 52.20 41.73 -93.12
C THR A 838 53.18 41.84 -94.29
N PRO A 839 53.02 41.09 -95.39
CA PRO A 839 53.64 41.45 -96.66
C PRO A 839 53.05 42.77 -97.19
N VAL A 840 53.83 43.51 -97.98
CA VAL A 840 53.41 44.80 -98.56
C VAL A 840 53.44 44.79 -100.09
N GLY A 841 54.44 44.17 -100.72
CA GLY A 841 54.50 44.05 -102.17
C GLY A 841 55.92 43.92 -102.72
N THR A 842 56.15 44.49 -103.90
CA THR A 842 57.47 44.56 -104.56
C THR A 842 57.83 45.99 -104.95
N LEU A 843 59.12 46.29 -104.94
CA LEU A 843 59.72 47.58 -105.27
C LEU A 843 60.81 47.37 -106.34
N ASP A 844 60.62 47.95 -107.52
CA ASP A 844 61.56 47.86 -108.64
C ASP A 844 62.47 49.09 -108.72
N VAL A 845 63.78 48.86 -108.84
CA VAL A 845 64.81 49.91 -108.96
C VAL A 845 65.47 49.84 -110.34
N ASN A 846 65.59 50.97 -111.03
CA ASN A 846 66.07 51.04 -112.41
C ASN A 846 67.49 51.64 -112.53
N ALA A 847 68.16 51.43 -113.66
CA ALA A 847 69.51 51.93 -113.94
C ALA A 847 69.49 53.36 -114.55
N PRO A 848 70.49 54.22 -114.28
CA PRO A 848 70.60 55.55 -114.88
C PRO A 848 71.02 55.53 -116.36
N GLU A 849 70.57 56.53 -117.11
CA GLU A 849 70.71 56.66 -118.57
C GLU A 849 71.89 57.60 -118.96
N PRO A 850 72.66 57.32 -120.04
CA PRO A 850 73.91 58.06 -120.35
C PRO A 850 73.74 59.34 -121.20
N GLU A 851 74.65 60.31 -121.03
CA GLU A 851 74.65 61.60 -121.76
C GLU A 851 75.05 61.52 -123.25
N PRO A 852 74.51 62.41 -124.11
CA PRO A 852 74.88 62.54 -125.53
C PRO A 852 75.99 63.59 -125.81
N ALA A 853 76.56 63.55 -127.02
CA ALA A 853 77.65 64.42 -127.50
C ALA A 853 77.16 65.66 -128.31
N PRO A 854 78.00 66.71 -128.51
CA PRO A 854 77.58 68.03 -129.06
C PRO A 854 77.82 68.25 -130.58
N GLU A 855 77.52 69.48 -131.07
CA GLU A 855 77.78 70.11 -132.40
C GLU A 855 76.66 69.99 -133.48
N PRO A 856 76.37 70.99 -134.37
CA PRO A 856 76.53 72.47 -134.37
C PRO A 856 75.21 73.28 -134.65
N GLU A 857 75.33 74.61 -134.78
CA GLU A 857 74.30 75.61 -135.22
C GLU A 857 74.46 76.02 -136.73
N PRO A 858 73.60 76.87 -137.37
CA PRO A 858 72.20 77.31 -137.13
C PRO A 858 71.32 77.32 -138.44
N THR A 859 70.20 78.10 -138.48
CA THR A 859 69.45 78.71 -139.65
C THR A 859 67.93 78.38 -139.71
N PRO A 860 66.97 79.29 -140.10
CA PRO A 860 65.58 79.26 -139.53
C PRO A 860 64.32 79.27 -140.46
N ALA A 861 63.14 79.04 -139.82
CA ALA A 861 61.73 79.41 -140.18
C ALA A 861 60.99 78.61 -141.31
N PRO A 862 59.62 78.64 -141.47
CA PRO A 862 58.57 79.43 -140.77
C PRO A 862 57.17 78.78 -140.40
N SER A 863 56.47 79.34 -139.38
CA SER A 863 54.99 79.59 -139.22
C SER A 863 53.89 78.51 -138.88
N THR A 864 52.92 78.93 -138.01
CA THR A 864 51.48 78.48 -137.75
C THR A 864 51.10 77.38 -136.70
N THR A 865 49.86 77.17 -136.15
CA THR A 865 48.69 78.00 -135.62
C THR A 865 47.52 77.12 -134.99
N THR A 866 46.68 77.65 -134.06
CA THR A 866 45.28 77.22 -133.57
C THR A 866 45.05 75.96 -132.66
N THR A 867 44.60 76.02 -131.35
CA THR A 867 43.24 76.08 -130.65
C THR A 867 42.40 74.75 -130.53
N THR A 868 41.54 74.35 -129.55
CA THR A 868 40.97 74.70 -128.17
C THR A 868 40.26 73.41 -127.57
N THR A 869 39.32 73.22 -126.59
CA THR A 869 38.36 73.90 -125.62
C THR A 869 37.67 72.78 -124.72
N THR A 870 36.69 72.91 -123.77
CA THR A 870 36.56 73.60 -122.43
C THR A 870 35.24 73.22 -121.64
N GLY A 871 35.28 72.88 -120.31
CA GLY A 871 34.12 72.82 -119.32
C GLY A 871 33.61 71.44 -118.82
N SER A 872 32.73 71.20 -117.80
CA SER A 872 32.22 71.93 -116.57
C SER A 872 31.20 71.08 -115.69
N LYS A 873 30.97 71.39 -114.37
CA LYS A 873 29.83 71.00 -113.44
C LYS A 873 29.71 69.52 -112.89
N SER A 874 28.92 69.10 -111.84
CA SER A 874 27.99 69.70 -110.81
C SER A 874 27.52 68.75 -109.63
N THR A 875 27.56 69.21 -108.35
CA THR A 875 26.56 69.22 -107.20
C THR A 875 25.66 68.04 -106.69
N THR A 876 25.28 68.06 -105.38
CA THR A 876 24.13 67.39 -104.61
C THR A 876 24.46 66.05 -103.85
N THR A 877 24.10 65.64 -102.59
CA THR A 877 23.19 65.97 -101.40
C THR A 877 21.83 65.17 -101.34
N THR A 878 21.08 64.77 -100.26
CA THR A 878 20.85 65.13 -98.81
C THR A 878 20.03 64.03 -98.00
N THR A 879 19.82 64.16 -96.65
CA THR A 879 18.68 63.65 -95.76
C THR A 879 18.49 62.15 -95.40
N THR A 880 17.70 61.62 -94.41
CA THR A 880 17.33 61.88 -92.95
C THR A 880 16.32 60.80 -92.40
N SER A 881 16.19 60.61 -91.06
CA SER A 881 14.93 60.26 -90.30
C SER A 881 14.27 58.85 -90.48
N ASN A 882 13.26 58.34 -89.72
CA ASN A 882 12.61 58.56 -88.39
C ASN A 882 11.71 57.30 -88.03
N THR A 883 10.91 57.14 -86.94
CA THR A 883 11.07 57.33 -85.45
C THR A 883 9.75 56.96 -84.67
N ALA A 884 9.83 56.06 -83.66
CA ALA A 884 8.96 55.89 -82.45
C ALA A 884 7.49 55.34 -82.51
N ALA A 885 6.94 55.11 -81.28
CA ALA A 885 5.53 54.90 -80.84
C ALA A 885 4.88 53.48 -80.87
N ASN A 886 3.92 53.07 -80.01
CA ASN A 886 3.52 53.46 -78.61
C ASN A 886 2.41 52.48 -78.08
N THR A 887 2.01 52.60 -76.80
CA THR A 887 0.65 52.33 -76.20
C THR A 887 0.11 50.89 -75.97
N ALA A 888 0.14 50.47 -74.69
CA ALA A 888 -1.00 50.30 -73.76
C ALA A 888 -2.21 49.35 -74.01
N ALA A 889 -2.47 48.53 -72.97
CA ALA A 889 -3.75 48.28 -72.25
C ALA A 889 -4.81 47.23 -72.71
N ALA A 890 -5.29 46.51 -71.67
CA ALA A 890 -6.65 46.00 -71.41
C ALA A 890 -7.18 44.64 -71.97
N GLU A 891 -7.46 43.75 -71.00
CA GLU A 891 -8.72 42.99 -70.79
C GLU A 891 -9.14 41.71 -71.57
N THR A 892 -9.54 40.72 -70.74
CA THR A 892 -10.70 39.78 -70.85
C THR A 892 -10.66 38.47 -71.67
N THR A 893 -10.87 37.35 -70.93
CA THR A 893 -11.75 36.17 -71.23
C THR A 893 -11.39 35.21 -72.38
N GLU A 894 -11.65 33.89 -72.33
CA GLU A 894 -12.29 32.99 -71.33
C GLU A 894 -11.93 31.50 -71.61
N VAL A 895 -12.05 30.61 -70.59
CA VAL A 895 -12.32 29.14 -70.66
C VAL A 895 -11.33 28.26 -71.48
N GLU A 896 -10.72 27.18 -70.99
CA GLU A 896 -10.84 26.28 -69.80
C GLU A 896 -9.41 25.69 -69.54
N SER A 897 -9.03 24.93 -68.49
CA SER A 897 -9.72 24.22 -67.39
C SER A 897 -8.74 23.98 -66.20
N GLU A 898 -9.26 23.56 -65.03
CA GLU A 898 -8.64 22.83 -63.88
C GLU A 898 -7.09 22.80 -63.75
N ALA A 899 -6.41 23.47 -62.78
CA ALA A 899 -6.47 23.41 -61.29
C ALA A 899 -5.85 22.12 -60.69
N ASP A 900 -5.02 22.10 -59.64
CA ASP A 900 -4.21 23.07 -58.84
C ASP A 900 -2.94 22.29 -58.39
N GLU A 901 -1.69 22.78 -58.28
CA GLU A 901 -1.05 23.99 -57.70
C GLU A 901 -0.49 23.78 -56.25
N VAL A 902 0.62 24.46 -55.95
CA VAL A 902 1.46 24.44 -54.73
C VAL A 902 1.75 25.90 -54.33
N GLN A 903 1.83 26.25 -53.04
CA GLN A 903 2.35 27.56 -52.62
C GLN A 903 2.69 27.72 -51.12
N GLU A 904 3.41 28.81 -50.83
CA GLU A 904 4.00 29.24 -49.55
C GLU A 904 3.23 30.49 -48.99
N GLU A 905 3.71 31.50 -48.25
CA GLU A 905 5.04 31.96 -47.77
C GLU A 905 4.87 32.94 -46.55
N GLU A 906 5.84 33.84 -46.36
CA GLU A 906 5.94 35.08 -45.55
C GLU A 906 4.80 36.15 -45.85
N PRO A 907 4.65 37.36 -45.21
CA PRO A 907 5.73 38.24 -44.68
C PRO A 907 5.47 39.36 -43.58
N ALA A 908 6.57 40.05 -43.19
CA ALA A 908 6.74 41.52 -42.99
C ALA A 908 6.16 42.35 -41.78
N GLU A 909 6.46 43.68 -41.77
CA GLU A 909 6.62 44.61 -40.61
C GLU A 909 5.63 45.82 -40.45
N ALA A 910 5.52 46.31 -39.20
CA ALA A 910 5.52 47.71 -38.70
C ALA A 910 4.31 48.73 -38.70
N GLU A 911 4.39 49.62 -37.68
CA GLU A 911 3.78 50.97 -37.45
C GLU A 911 2.33 51.18 -36.90
N GLN A 912 2.02 52.43 -36.51
CA GLN A 912 0.98 52.93 -35.55
C GLN A 912 -0.20 53.70 -36.28
N PRO A 913 -1.10 54.54 -35.67
CA PRO A 913 -1.38 54.94 -34.26
C PRO A 913 -2.87 55.20 -33.81
N GLU A 914 -3.02 55.58 -32.52
CA GLU A 914 -3.97 56.56 -31.91
C GLU A 914 -5.49 56.28 -31.59
N GLN A 915 -5.92 56.83 -30.42
CA GLN A 915 -7.28 57.26 -29.97
C GLN A 915 -8.37 56.17 -29.67
N ASP A 916 -9.30 56.29 -28.68
CA ASP A 916 -9.56 57.33 -27.66
C ASP A 916 -10.40 56.86 -26.41
N VAL A 917 -10.24 57.56 -25.27
CA VAL A 917 -11.25 57.94 -24.21
C VAL A 917 -12.06 56.94 -23.31
N ALA A 918 -12.20 57.35 -22.01
CA ALA A 918 -13.20 57.02 -20.96
C ALA A 918 -13.13 55.66 -20.20
N GLU A 919 -12.89 55.65 -18.86
CA GLU A 919 -13.85 55.61 -17.71
C GLU A 919 -14.55 54.24 -17.51
N GLU A 920 -14.65 53.61 -16.32
CA GLU A 920 -14.21 53.89 -14.92
C GLU A 920 -13.73 52.52 -14.30
N SER A 921 -13.46 52.25 -13.00
CA SER A 921 -13.74 52.91 -11.71
C SER A 921 -12.70 52.59 -10.61
N ALA A 922 -12.92 53.15 -9.40
CA ALA A 922 -12.35 52.68 -8.12
C ALA A 922 -12.82 51.24 -7.77
N GLY A 923 -12.32 50.49 -6.77
CA GLY A 923 -11.60 50.78 -5.52
C GLY A 923 -12.16 49.84 -4.42
N GLU A 924 -11.66 49.75 -3.18
CA GLU A 924 -10.58 50.45 -2.46
C GLU A 924 -10.16 49.57 -1.24
N THR A 925 -8.97 49.78 -0.68
CA THR A 925 -8.48 49.10 0.56
C THR A 925 -8.22 50.12 1.66
N ALA A 926 -8.68 49.87 2.90
CA ALA A 926 -8.32 50.69 4.06
C ALA A 926 -8.29 49.90 5.38
N ASP A 927 -7.43 50.35 6.28
CA ASP A 927 -7.18 49.85 7.64
C ASP A 927 -8.02 50.57 8.71
N GLU A 928 -7.75 50.22 9.98
CA GLU A 928 -8.03 50.95 11.24
C GLU A 928 -9.21 50.51 12.14
N VAL A 929 -9.16 50.59 13.47
CA VAL A 929 -8.13 50.36 14.53
C VAL A 929 -8.77 50.66 15.92
N LEU A 930 -8.14 50.25 17.04
CA LEU A 930 -8.41 50.65 18.45
C LEU A 930 -9.69 50.18 19.19
N ALA A 931 -9.51 49.10 19.95
CA ALA A 931 -9.65 49.01 21.43
C ALA A 931 -10.89 49.56 22.20
N ALA A 932 -11.53 48.65 22.97
CA ALA A 932 -11.92 48.91 24.37
C ALA A 932 -12.19 47.62 25.18
N GLY A 933 -11.96 47.71 26.50
CA GLY A 933 -12.42 46.80 27.56
C GLY A 933 -12.22 47.50 28.92
N PRO A 934 -12.51 46.89 30.10
CA PRO A 934 -12.98 45.52 30.37
C PRO A 934 -14.22 45.52 31.32
N THR A 935 -14.28 44.54 32.25
CA THR A 935 -15.30 44.28 33.32
C THR A 935 -16.57 43.55 32.85
N GLY A 936 -17.08 42.52 33.56
CA GLY A 936 -16.51 41.81 34.72
C GLY A 936 -17.39 40.64 35.24
N ASN A 937 -16.81 39.81 36.12
CA ASN A 937 -17.43 38.77 36.98
C ASN A 937 -18.12 37.54 36.33
N GLU A 938 -17.34 36.44 36.24
CA GLU A 938 -17.53 35.13 36.93
C GLU A 938 -18.84 34.28 36.86
N PRO A 939 -18.75 32.93 37.03
CA PRO A 939 -19.47 32.00 36.13
C PRO A 939 -20.25 30.87 36.87
N ILE A 940 -20.25 29.63 36.31
CA ILE A 940 -20.67 28.31 36.88
C ILE A 940 -22.16 27.93 36.59
N PRO A 941 -22.49 26.71 36.07
CA PRO A 941 -21.73 25.77 35.23
C PRO A 941 -22.55 24.97 34.15
N THR A 942 -21.86 24.00 33.52
CA THR A 942 -22.39 22.70 33.00
C THR A 942 -22.81 22.53 31.52
N ARG A 943 -22.28 21.44 30.94
CA ARG A 943 -22.45 20.86 29.60
C ARG A 943 -23.92 20.50 29.30
N VAL A 944 -24.49 20.80 28.13
CA VAL A 944 -24.25 20.22 26.78
C VAL A 944 -24.68 18.75 26.66
N LEU A 945 -25.69 18.49 25.81
CA LEU A 945 -25.93 17.21 25.13
C LEU A 945 -26.74 17.43 23.83
N ALA A 946 -26.60 16.48 22.89
CA ALA A 946 -27.56 16.06 21.86
C ALA A 946 -27.84 16.92 20.59
N LEU A 947 -27.67 16.23 19.44
CA LEU A 947 -28.24 16.43 18.08
C LEU A 947 -27.97 17.76 17.32
N GLY A 948 -27.84 17.79 15.99
CA GLY A 948 -27.78 16.70 15.00
C GLY A 948 -28.54 17.02 13.70
N ALA A 949 -27.98 16.70 12.53
CA ALA A 949 -28.68 16.73 11.23
C ALA A 949 -27.99 15.85 10.17
N LEU A 950 -28.78 15.31 9.23
CA LEU A 950 -28.36 14.52 8.08
C LEU A 950 -28.87 15.20 6.79
N ILE A 951 -28.27 14.89 5.62
CA ILE A 951 -28.88 14.74 4.26
C ILE A 951 -27.85 15.10 3.17
N GLY A 952 -27.73 14.29 2.10
CA GLY A 952 -27.11 14.78 0.84
C GLY A 952 -26.55 13.78 -0.20
N VAL A 953 -27.38 12.91 -0.81
CA VAL A 953 -27.15 12.28 -2.16
C VAL A 953 -25.94 11.29 -2.27
N GLY A 954 -25.91 10.23 -3.10
CA GLY A 954 -26.88 9.55 -3.99
C GLY A 954 -26.19 8.48 -4.87
N LEU A 955 -26.95 7.78 -5.75
CA LEU A 955 -26.56 6.63 -6.60
C LEU A 955 -26.27 5.31 -5.81
N ILE A 956 -26.70 4.08 -6.16
CA ILE A 956 -27.17 3.37 -7.40
C ILE A 956 -26.02 3.02 -8.38
N GLY A 957 -25.66 1.77 -8.67
CA GLY A 957 -26.11 0.45 -8.18
C GLY A 957 -26.14 -0.60 -9.31
N TYR A 958 -25.79 -1.88 -9.06
CA TYR A 958 -26.02 -3.00 -10.00
C TYR A 958 -26.05 -4.39 -9.34
N VAL A 959 -26.51 -5.42 -10.08
CA VAL A 959 -26.76 -6.79 -9.60
C VAL A 959 -25.85 -7.81 -10.31
N GLY A 960 -25.37 -8.81 -9.56
CA GLY A 960 -24.25 -9.70 -9.94
C GLY A 960 -24.47 -10.76 -11.03
N PHE A 961 -23.50 -11.67 -11.13
CA PHE A 961 -23.58 -12.87 -11.97
C PHE A 961 -22.86 -14.10 -11.38
N GLN A 962 -23.05 -15.26 -12.01
CA GLN A 962 -22.69 -16.61 -11.56
C GLN A 962 -21.38 -17.16 -12.19
N LEU A 963 -20.98 -18.35 -11.71
CA LEU A 963 -19.90 -19.22 -12.19
C LEU A 963 -19.56 -19.19 -13.69
N ILE A 964 -18.26 -19.40 -14.00
CA ILE A 964 -17.78 -20.28 -15.07
C ILE A 964 -16.38 -20.82 -14.72
N GLN A 965 -16.02 -22.01 -15.20
CA GLN A 965 -14.70 -22.64 -14.95
C GLN A 965 -13.69 -22.37 -16.07
N GLY A 966 -12.45 -22.04 -15.66
CA GLY A 966 -11.20 -22.64 -16.15
C GLY A 966 -10.71 -22.34 -17.58
N VAL A 967 -9.40 -22.05 -17.69
CA VAL A 967 -8.42 -22.75 -18.54
C VAL A 967 -7.00 -22.26 -18.18
N ARG A 968 -5.98 -23.09 -18.45
CA ARG A 968 -4.55 -22.75 -18.26
C ARG A 968 -4.05 -21.88 -19.42
N THR A 969 -3.18 -20.90 -19.13
CA THR A 969 -1.82 -20.85 -19.73
C THR A 969 -0.89 -19.90 -18.96
N ARG A 970 0.38 -20.30 -18.88
CA ARG A 970 1.58 -19.47 -18.65
C ARG A 970 2.13 -18.99 -20.03
N PRO A 971 3.04 -18.01 -20.15
CA PRO A 971 4.27 -17.83 -19.35
C PRO A 971 4.08 -17.43 -17.88
#